data_AF-A0A3L6S2W5-F1
#
_entry.id   AF-A0A3L6S2W5-F1
#
_cell.length_a   1.000
_cell.length_b   1.000
_cell.length_c   1.000
_cell.angle_alpha   90.00
_cell.angle_beta   90.00
_cell.angle_gamma   90.00
#
_symmetry.space_group_name_H-M   'P 1'
#
loop_
_entity.id
_entity.type
_entity.pdbx_description
1 polymer ?
#
loop_
_entity_poly.entity_id
_entity_poly.type
_entity_poly.pdbx_seq_one_letter_code
_entity_poly.pdbx_strand_id
1 'polypeptide(L)'
;MASAAAAVAFVGADELSIELAASFLRSGARVRCFVPEADRSASTALAELSGLLRCASPAEAARDFALVIVLTDADGVDELFFGAEGTAKGLCMGAAVLIRSTLLPSQLEKLEQKLADEKKDVLLDGYIFSGLSDELKQQIVVVASGRQDVAERARQFFNGLDKTIYLAEAMYLGVRAGIHPSIIYDIISNAAGSSSYVMDMAKAVTFPLPLLGVAYQQLIHGSSAVIGDGSASSLKVWEASFGVNIVDAASQQIYDASKLADQLVMESKSAKRIGFIGLGAMGFGMASHLLKSGFYVVAYDVYKPTMARFDDLGGSTKGSPEEVAKDVEILIIMVANEFQADSVLYGSAGAVPVLSAGTSVILSSTVSPGFVIRLNKRLEAECRDIKLVDAPVSGGVKRAADGTLTIMASGTDEALHCAGAVLSALSEKLYIIKGGCGAASSVKMVNQLLAGVHIASAAEAMAFAARLNLRTRSVFEILQHARGYSWMFGNRVPHMLDNDYTPYSAVDIFVKDLGIVSCESSNSRIPVYVSSIAHQLFISGCFSVYETLTGVKVEGKPHLLSKEDALHSLPAEWPEDPMDDLVSVASHNSKKILVVLDDDPTGTQTVHDIEVLTEWPVEALVEQFLKLPTCLFILTNSRSMTADKAMLLVQTICRNLEAAAKNVPGVSYTVVLRGDSTLRGHFPEEADAAVSVLGEMDAWIICPFFLQGGRYTINDVHYVADSDRLIPAGETEFAKDAAFGYKSSNLRQDHKQSVSISVPWRSEKDMAVFASGMIQAELKGKKFLCRTAASFVSARIGIKPKPPICPNDLGLKRALTGGLIVVGSYVPKTTKQVDELRSQCGQSLRVLEVSVEMVSMKSTEDRDQEISRVVELGNAYIQNRKDTLVVTSRQLITGKTPEESLEINYKVSSALVEIVKRIDSKPRYIIAKGGITSSDIATKALEAWRAKVMGQALAGVPLWQLGPESRFPGVPYIVFPGNVGNNSALAKVVQNWASPSRSSTKQLLLNAEKGGYAIGAFNVYKLEGVEAVVAAAEAENSPAILQIHPSALKQGGVPLVASCIAAAEQSSVPITVHYDHGTSKSDLLQALEMSISSLAHAKGLLVEAELGRLSGSEDGLTVEEYEARFTDVAQAEGFIDETSIDALAVCIGNVHGKYPPSGPNLRLDLLKDLRALTLKKGVSLVLHGASGLPHELVQECIDSGVRKFNVNTEVRNSYLESLKKPEKDLIQVMASAKEAMKAVVAEKLHLFGSAGKA
;
A
#
# COMPACT_ATOMS: atom_id res chain seq x y z
N MET A 1 3.65 7.50 -53.01
CA MET A 1 3.93 8.87 -53.51
C MET A 1 5.43 9.04 -53.56
N ALA A 2 5.97 9.63 -54.62
CA ALA A 2 7.41 9.81 -54.84
C ALA A 2 8.09 10.51 -53.64
N SER A 3 9.29 10.05 -53.28
CA SER A 3 10.10 10.64 -52.21
C SER A 3 10.37 12.12 -52.53
N ALA A 4 9.79 13.03 -51.76
CA ALA A 4 10.38 14.35 -51.63
C ALA A 4 11.80 14.13 -51.08
N ALA A 5 12.83 14.46 -51.84
CA ALA A 5 14.20 14.35 -51.37
C ALA A 5 14.32 15.11 -50.04
N ALA A 6 14.69 14.41 -48.96
CA ALA A 6 14.88 14.99 -47.65
C ALA A 6 15.79 16.23 -47.78
N ALA A 7 15.32 17.40 -47.34
CA ALA A 7 16.07 18.64 -47.37
C ALA A 7 16.51 18.97 -45.94
N VAL A 8 17.83 18.91 -45.69
CA VAL A 8 18.43 19.14 -44.36
C VAL A 8 19.39 20.34 -44.40
N ALA A 9 19.17 21.30 -43.50
CA ALA A 9 20.01 22.49 -43.39
C ALA A 9 20.88 22.41 -42.13
N PHE A 10 22.14 22.82 -42.23
CA PHE A 10 23.06 22.97 -41.11
C PHE A 10 23.38 24.44 -40.88
N VAL A 11 23.27 24.91 -39.65
CA VAL A 11 23.66 26.27 -39.25
C VAL A 11 24.72 26.13 -38.14
N GLY A 12 25.99 26.42 -38.47
CA GLY A 12 27.18 26.10 -37.66
C GLY A 12 27.96 24.89 -38.20
N ALA A 13 29.24 24.72 -37.82
CA ALA A 13 30.06 23.58 -38.27
C ALA A 13 31.13 23.12 -37.27
N ASP A 14 31.06 21.83 -36.91
CA ASP A 14 32.09 21.07 -36.18
C ASP A 14 32.40 19.72 -36.88
N GLU A 15 33.37 18.94 -36.40
CA GLU A 15 33.75 17.64 -37.00
C GLU A 15 32.57 16.65 -37.13
N LEU A 16 31.66 16.62 -36.16
CA LEU A 16 30.50 15.73 -36.14
C LEU A 16 29.42 16.18 -37.13
N SER A 17 29.28 17.50 -37.33
CA SER A 17 28.40 18.10 -38.32
C SER A 17 28.78 17.71 -39.75
N ILE A 18 30.09 17.62 -40.01
CA ILE A 18 30.65 17.21 -41.30
C ILE A 18 30.32 15.74 -41.55
N GLU A 19 30.50 14.88 -40.55
CA GLU A 19 30.19 13.45 -40.63
C GLU A 19 28.68 13.20 -40.82
N LEU A 20 27.84 14.01 -40.17
CA LEU A 20 26.39 13.95 -40.30
C LEU A 20 25.92 14.46 -41.68
N ALA A 21 26.43 15.59 -42.14
CA ALA A 21 26.16 16.15 -43.47
C ALA A 21 26.59 15.17 -44.58
N ALA A 22 27.77 14.56 -44.46
CA ALA A 22 28.25 13.54 -45.40
C ALA A 22 27.32 12.32 -45.44
N SER A 23 26.75 11.91 -44.30
CA SER A 23 25.80 10.81 -44.24
C SER A 23 24.46 11.14 -44.91
N PHE A 24 23.95 12.36 -44.74
CA PHE A 24 22.73 12.80 -45.42
C PHE A 24 22.93 12.90 -46.93
N LEU A 25 24.10 13.37 -47.39
CA LEU A 25 24.45 13.35 -48.82
C LEU A 25 24.50 11.93 -49.37
N ARG A 26 25.07 10.97 -48.63
CA ARG A 26 25.09 9.55 -49.01
C ARG A 26 23.70 8.92 -49.11
N SER A 27 22.74 9.35 -48.29
CA SER A 27 21.35 8.89 -48.36
C SER A 27 20.51 9.59 -49.44
N GLY A 28 21.11 10.46 -50.26
CA GLY A 28 20.43 11.19 -51.34
C GLY A 28 19.65 12.44 -50.89
N ALA A 29 19.89 12.93 -49.68
CA ALA A 29 19.28 14.17 -49.18
C ALA A 29 19.94 15.41 -49.81
N ARG A 30 19.15 16.48 -49.96
CA ARG A 30 19.67 17.82 -50.31
C ARG A 30 20.18 18.49 -49.05
N VAL A 31 21.46 18.88 -49.03
CA VAL A 31 22.09 19.50 -47.85
C VAL A 31 22.49 20.95 -48.13
N ARG A 32 22.04 21.87 -47.27
CA ARG A 32 22.51 23.28 -47.22
C ARG A 32 23.28 23.53 -45.94
N CYS A 33 24.27 24.42 -45.98
CA CYS A 33 25.03 24.78 -44.79
C CYS A 33 25.37 26.27 -44.75
N PHE A 34 25.22 26.88 -43.57
CA PHE A 34 25.80 28.17 -43.22
C PHE A 34 26.87 27.97 -42.14
N VAL A 35 28.06 28.53 -42.35
CA VAL A 35 29.18 28.48 -41.40
C VAL A 35 29.62 29.92 -41.10
N PRO A 36 29.65 30.35 -39.83
CA PRO A 36 30.19 31.66 -39.45
C PRO A 36 31.67 31.82 -39.88
N GLU A 37 32.09 33.03 -40.25
CA GLU A 37 33.47 33.29 -40.71
C GLU A 37 34.57 32.96 -39.68
N ALA A 38 34.21 32.80 -38.41
CA ALA A 38 35.11 32.45 -37.32
C ALA A 38 35.67 31.00 -37.38
N ASP A 39 34.97 30.06 -38.05
CA ASP A 39 35.33 28.63 -38.09
C ASP A 39 36.00 28.21 -39.42
N ARG A 40 37.23 28.70 -39.64
CA ARG A 40 37.98 28.45 -40.89
C ARG A 40 38.32 26.98 -41.14
N SER A 41 38.60 26.18 -40.11
CA SER A 41 38.99 24.76 -40.26
C SER A 41 37.82 23.89 -40.74
N ALA A 42 36.64 24.05 -40.15
CA ALA A 42 35.42 23.35 -40.55
C ALA A 42 34.96 23.79 -41.96
N SER A 43 35.17 25.07 -42.32
CA SER A 43 34.87 25.58 -43.66
C SER A 43 35.69 24.92 -44.78
N THR A 44 36.90 24.43 -44.52
CA THR A 44 37.72 23.75 -45.53
C THR A 44 37.23 22.32 -45.75
N ALA A 45 36.97 21.56 -44.69
CA ALA A 45 36.48 20.18 -44.76
C ALA A 45 35.08 20.09 -45.40
N LEU A 46 34.20 21.08 -45.17
CA LEU A 46 32.88 21.14 -45.81
C LEU A 46 32.95 21.43 -47.32
N ALA A 47 33.98 22.13 -47.79
CA ALA A 47 34.16 22.44 -49.22
C ALA A 47 34.53 21.21 -50.06
N GLU A 48 35.02 20.15 -49.43
CA GLU A 48 35.39 18.89 -50.08
C GLU A 48 34.19 17.95 -50.29
N LEU A 49 33.03 18.22 -49.67
CA LEU A 49 31.81 17.42 -49.82
C LEU A 49 31.02 17.80 -51.09
N SER A 50 31.12 16.98 -52.14
CA SER A 50 30.37 17.19 -53.39
C SER A 50 28.85 17.08 -53.16
N GLY A 51 28.09 18.11 -53.59
CA GLY A 51 26.62 18.12 -53.51
C GLY A 51 26.03 18.97 -52.36
N LEU A 52 26.88 19.53 -51.50
CA LEU A 52 26.50 20.48 -50.45
C LEU A 52 26.43 21.92 -51.01
N LEU A 53 25.37 22.66 -50.69
CA LEU A 53 25.22 24.07 -51.10
C LEU A 53 25.50 25.00 -49.92
N ARG A 54 26.54 25.85 -50.03
CA ARG A 54 26.88 26.86 -49.02
C ARG A 54 25.99 28.09 -49.17
N CYS A 55 25.44 28.57 -48.06
CA CYS A 55 24.58 29.74 -47.99
C CYS A 55 25.33 30.95 -47.40
N ALA A 56 24.93 32.16 -47.80
CA ALA A 56 25.52 33.41 -47.34
C ALA A 56 25.00 33.84 -45.96
N SER A 57 23.84 33.33 -45.53
CA SER A 57 23.28 33.62 -44.21
C SER A 57 22.47 32.46 -43.59
N PRO A 58 22.25 32.48 -42.26
CA PRO A 58 21.42 31.48 -41.57
C PRO A 58 19.99 31.41 -42.12
N ALA A 59 19.38 32.55 -42.42
CA ALA A 59 18.05 32.63 -43.02
C ALA A 59 17.98 31.97 -44.41
N GLU A 60 19.03 32.06 -45.22
CA GLU A 60 19.11 31.40 -46.52
C GLU A 60 19.27 29.88 -46.38
N ALA A 61 20.07 29.42 -45.42
CA ALA A 61 20.24 27.99 -45.13
C ALA A 61 18.92 27.33 -44.72
N ALA A 62 18.13 28.00 -43.87
CA ALA A 62 16.86 27.46 -43.34
C ALA A 62 15.69 27.52 -44.34
N ARG A 63 15.78 28.30 -45.43
CA ARG A 63 14.66 28.57 -46.35
C ARG A 63 14.22 27.35 -47.16
N ASP A 64 12.94 26.99 -47.02
CA ASP A 64 12.26 25.85 -47.69
C ASP A 64 12.76 24.45 -47.25
N PHE A 65 13.35 24.34 -46.05
CA PHE A 65 13.90 23.09 -45.52
C PHE A 65 13.05 22.51 -44.40
N ALA A 66 12.90 21.18 -44.41
CA ALA A 66 11.99 20.49 -43.51
C ALA A 66 12.66 20.00 -42.21
N LEU A 67 13.99 19.86 -42.21
CA LEU A 67 14.81 19.68 -41.01
C LEU A 67 15.95 20.71 -41.01
N VAL A 68 16.08 21.48 -39.93
CA VAL A 68 17.19 22.41 -39.71
C VAL A 68 17.94 21.99 -38.46
N ILE A 69 19.22 21.69 -38.59
CA ILE A 69 20.11 21.33 -37.49
C ILE A 69 20.96 22.55 -37.17
N VAL A 70 20.81 23.08 -35.95
CA VAL A 70 21.58 24.23 -35.50
C VAL A 70 22.58 23.78 -34.44
N LEU A 71 23.85 24.07 -34.70
CA LEU A 71 24.99 23.67 -33.89
C LEU A 71 25.66 24.95 -33.41
N THR A 72 25.45 25.33 -32.15
CA THR A 72 26.00 26.56 -31.56
C THR A 72 26.23 26.37 -30.07
N ASP A 73 27.17 27.13 -29.51
CA ASP A 73 27.32 27.30 -28.07
C ASP A 73 26.29 28.31 -27.52
N ALA A 74 26.26 28.48 -26.19
CA ALA A 74 25.30 29.37 -25.53
C ALA A 74 25.53 30.86 -25.86
N ASP A 75 26.76 31.23 -26.20
CA ASP A 75 27.19 32.60 -26.46
C ASP A 75 27.00 32.97 -27.94
N GLY A 76 25.75 33.16 -28.36
CA GLY A 76 25.44 33.59 -29.74
C GLY A 76 24.14 33.06 -30.32
N VAL A 77 23.49 32.10 -29.64
CA VAL A 77 22.25 31.48 -30.11
C VAL A 77 21.15 32.51 -30.44
N ASP A 78 21.01 33.57 -29.63
CA ASP A 78 19.98 34.60 -29.82
C ASP A 78 20.21 35.43 -31.10
N GLU A 79 21.46 35.78 -31.40
CA GLU A 79 21.81 36.52 -32.62
C GLU A 79 21.71 35.61 -33.87
N LEU A 80 22.14 34.36 -33.76
CA LEU A 80 22.08 33.38 -34.85
C LEU A 80 20.63 32.98 -35.21
N PHE A 81 19.73 32.92 -34.23
CA PHE A 81 18.31 32.63 -34.47
C PHE A 81 17.50 33.86 -34.85
N PHE A 82 17.64 34.97 -34.12
CA PHE A 82 16.73 36.13 -34.21
C PHE A 82 17.37 37.41 -34.76
N GLY A 83 18.64 37.35 -35.20
CA GLY A 83 19.32 38.47 -35.83
C GLY A 83 18.70 38.94 -37.15
N ALA A 84 19.28 39.97 -37.76
CA ALA A 84 18.75 40.58 -38.99
C ALA A 84 18.58 39.57 -40.15
N GLU A 85 19.47 38.60 -40.28
CA GLU A 85 19.34 37.43 -41.18
C GLU A 85 19.36 36.10 -40.41
N GLY A 86 18.76 36.08 -39.22
CA GLY A 86 18.74 34.91 -38.34
C GLY A 86 17.90 33.74 -38.86
N THR A 87 18.22 32.54 -38.37
CA THR A 87 17.63 31.25 -38.76
C THR A 87 16.10 31.29 -38.75
N ALA A 88 15.49 31.93 -37.75
CA ALA A 88 14.04 32.00 -37.58
C ALA A 88 13.36 32.57 -38.83
N LYS A 89 13.94 33.57 -39.51
CA LYS A 89 13.35 34.21 -40.69
C LYS A 89 13.27 33.30 -41.92
N GLY A 90 14.10 32.25 -41.98
CA GLY A 90 14.10 31.27 -43.06
C GLY A 90 13.16 30.08 -42.82
N LEU A 91 12.72 29.83 -41.58
CA LEU A 91 11.94 28.65 -41.23
C LEU A 91 10.55 28.65 -41.90
N CYS A 92 10.21 27.55 -42.59
CA CYS A 92 8.89 27.32 -43.14
C CYS A 92 7.94 26.68 -42.09
N MET A 93 6.63 26.80 -42.29
CA MET A 93 5.66 26.11 -41.43
C MET A 93 5.83 24.59 -41.54
N GLY A 94 5.96 23.92 -40.39
CA GLY A 94 6.08 22.47 -40.29
C GLY A 94 7.51 21.92 -40.27
N ALA A 95 8.53 22.78 -40.39
CA ALA A 95 9.93 22.38 -40.20
C ALA A 95 10.16 21.77 -38.80
N ALA A 96 11.15 20.89 -38.67
CA ALA A 96 11.70 20.48 -37.39
C ALA A 96 13.08 21.14 -37.22
N VAL A 97 13.35 21.69 -36.04
CA VAL A 97 14.63 22.35 -35.72
C VAL A 97 15.29 21.53 -34.62
N LEU A 98 16.41 20.88 -34.94
CA LEU A 98 17.20 20.14 -33.95
C LEU A 98 18.34 21.04 -33.47
N ILE A 99 18.36 21.39 -32.19
CA ILE A 99 19.46 22.15 -31.60
C ILE A 99 20.35 21.22 -30.80
N ARG A 100 21.67 21.31 -31.03
CA ARG A 100 22.67 20.67 -30.16
C ARG A 100 22.81 21.48 -28.88
N SER A 101 22.30 20.98 -27.75
CA SER A 101 22.18 21.79 -26.52
C SER A 101 23.42 21.75 -25.62
N THR A 102 24.21 22.81 -25.69
CA THR A 102 24.96 23.30 -24.52
C THR A 102 24.17 24.39 -23.78
N LEU A 103 22.89 24.58 -24.13
CA LEU A 103 22.00 25.59 -23.57
C LEU A 103 21.41 25.13 -22.22
N LEU A 104 21.25 26.06 -21.28
CA LEU A 104 20.51 25.80 -20.05
C LEU A 104 19.01 25.62 -20.35
N PRO A 105 18.26 24.82 -19.55
CA PRO A 105 16.82 24.66 -19.73
C PRO A 105 16.06 26.00 -19.80
N SER A 106 16.50 27.00 -19.01
CA SER A 106 15.92 28.35 -19.01
C SER A 106 16.18 29.13 -20.30
N GLN A 107 17.26 28.83 -21.02
CA GLN A 107 17.55 29.42 -22.33
C GLN A 107 16.75 28.74 -23.43
N LEU A 108 16.58 27.41 -23.36
CA LEU A 108 15.70 26.65 -24.25
C LEU A 108 14.24 27.11 -24.10
N GLU A 109 13.73 27.31 -22.87
CA GLU A 109 12.39 27.85 -22.64
C GLU A 109 12.20 29.24 -23.26
N LYS A 110 13.19 30.13 -23.12
CA LYS A 110 13.16 31.45 -23.75
C LYS A 110 13.15 31.35 -25.27
N LEU A 111 13.90 30.41 -25.83
CA LEU A 111 13.99 30.17 -27.27
C LEU A 111 12.66 29.61 -27.81
N GLU A 112 12.06 28.64 -27.12
CA GLU A 112 10.72 28.11 -27.43
C GLU A 112 9.67 29.21 -27.37
N GLN A 113 9.68 30.04 -26.33
CA GLN A 113 8.71 31.12 -26.16
C GLN A 113 8.80 32.15 -27.29
N LYS A 114 10.01 32.58 -27.67
CA LYS A 114 10.22 33.48 -28.81
C LYS A 114 9.79 32.85 -30.15
N LEU A 115 10.02 31.55 -30.36
CA LEU A 115 9.57 30.84 -31.57
C LEU A 115 8.04 30.69 -31.60
N ALA A 116 7.41 30.44 -30.45
CA ALA A 116 5.96 30.39 -30.31
C ALA A 116 5.31 31.76 -30.58
N ASP A 117 5.92 32.86 -30.15
CA ASP A 117 5.48 34.22 -30.46
C ASP A 117 5.50 34.51 -31.99
N GLU A 118 6.42 33.88 -32.72
CA GLU A 118 6.45 33.90 -34.19
C GLU A 118 5.52 32.85 -34.87
N LYS A 119 4.66 32.17 -34.10
CA LYS A 119 3.77 31.07 -34.54
C LYS A 119 4.50 29.87 -35.15
N LYS A 120 5.71 29.57 -34.67
CA LYS A 120 6.52 28.44 -35.13
C LYS A 120 6.70 27.46 -34.00
N ASP A 121 6.07 26.29 -34.11
CA ASP A 121 6.16 25.25 -33.09
C ASP A 121 6.95 24.04 -33.62
N VAL A 122 8.29 24.16 -33.55
CA VAL A 122 9.21 23.40 -34.41
C VAL A 122 10.44 22.84 -33.69
N LEU A 123 10.63 23.12 -32.40
CA LEU A 123 11.90 22.86 -31.72
C LEU A 123 12.02 21.41 -31.20
N LEU A 124 13.19 20.82 -31.43
CA LEU A 124 13.69 19.60 -30.81
C LEU A 124 15.03 19.92 -30.14
N ASP A 125 15.14 19.54 -28.88
CA ASP A 125 16.39 19.55 -28.15
C ASP A 125 17.09 18.20 -28.35
N GLY A 126 18.27 18.18 -28.96
CA GLY A 126 18.92 16.94 -29.38
C GLY A 126 20.42 16.88 -29.11
N TYR A 127 20.89 15.70 -28.71
CA TYR A 127 22.30 15.36 -28.64
C TYR A 127 22.70 14.36 -29.70
N ILE A 128 23.92 14.52 -30.23
CA ILE A 128 24.48 13.70 -31.30
C ILE A 128 25.88 13.25 -30.88
N PHE A 129 26.20 11.95 -31.00
CA PHE A 129 27.52 11.40 -30.68
C PHE A 129 27.86 10.14 -31.50
N SER A 130 29.10 9.65 -31.45
CA SER A 130 29.53 8.41 -32.11
C SER A 130 29.54 7.19 -31.17
N GLY A 131 29.03 6.05 -31.64
CA GLY A 131 28.93 4.78 -30.91
C GLY A 131 30.28 4.06 -30.76
N LEU A 132 30.44 3.32 -29.66
CA LEU A 132 31.73 2.77 -29.22
C LEU A 132 31.74 1.28 -28.88
N SER A 133 30.59 0.65 -28.68
CA SER A 133 30.54 -0.80 -28.58
C SER A 133 30.97 -1.40 -29.92
N ASP A 134 31.52 -2.61 -29.92
CA ASP A 134 31.93 -3.27 -31.18
C ASP A 134 30.73 -3.47 -32.14
N GLU A 135 29.50 -3.44 -31.62
CA GLU A 135 28.24 -3.49 -32.38
C GLU A 135 27.85 -2.14 -33.03
N LEU A 136 28.25 -1.00 -32.45
CA LEU A 136 27.83 0.36 -32.86
C LEU A 136 29.01 1.25 -33.31
N LYS A 137 30.21 0.68 -33.40
CA LYS A 137 31.44 1.38 -33.78
C LYS A 137 31.26 2.09 -35.12
N GLN A 138 31.59 3.38 -35.19
CA GLN A 138 31.43 4.25 -36.36
C GLN A 138 29.97 4.63 -36.74
N GLN A 139 28.98 4.31 -35.91
CA GLN A 139 27.62 4.83 -36.09
C GLN A 139 27.40 6.14 -35.31
N ILE A 140 26.65 7.08 -35.88
CA ILE A 140 26.22 8.28 -35.16
C ILE A 140 24.89 7.99 -34.45
N VAL A 141 24.83 8.28 -33.15
CA VAL A 141 23.67 8.16 -32.29
C VAL A 141 23.08 9.54 -32.03
N VAL A 142 21.76 9.67 -32.22
CA VAL A 142 20.99 10.89 -31.92
C VAL A 142 20.00 10.58 -30.80
N VAL A 143 20.03 11.39 -29.74
CA VAL A 143 19.08 11.39 -28.62
C VAL A 143 18.38 12.73 -28.60
N ALA A 144 17.09 12.77 -28.90
CA ALA A 144 16.34 14.03 -28.96
C ALA A 144 15.04 13.98 -28.14
N SER A 145 14.66 15.15 -27.62
CA SER A 145 13.46 15.40 -26.83
C SER A 145 12.70 16.63 -27.37
N GLY A 146 11.39 16.64 -27.23
CA GLY A 146 10.51 17.70 -27.74
C GLY A 146 9.08 17.19 -27.93
N ARG A 147 8.19 18.02 -28.49
CA ARG A 147 6.80 17.62 -28.75
C ARG A 147 6.75 16.43 -29.71
N GLN A 148 5.86 15.49 -29.43
CA GLN A 148 5.75 14.21 -30.14
C GLN A 148 5.53 14.40 -31.65
N ASP A 149 4.68 15.35 -32.04
CA ASP A 149 4.40 15.65 -33.45
C ASP A 149 5.66 16.16 -34.18
N VAL A 150 6.51 16.94 -33.52
CA VAL A 150 7.78 17.44 -34.08
C VAL A 150 8.81 16.31 -34.17
N ALA A 151 8.89 15.48 -33.13
CA ALA A 151 9.82 14.35 -33.05
C ALA A 151 9.52 13.30 -34.13
N GLU A 152 8.24 13.01 -34.37
CA GLU A 152 7.80 12.11 -35.44
C GLU A 152 8.11 12.67 -36.83
N ARG A 153 7.95 13.99 -37.05
CA ARG A 153 8.38 14.65 -38.29
C ARG A 153 9.89 14.52 -38.50
N ALA A 154 10.69 14.75 -37.46
CA ALA A 154 12.15 14.62 -37.56
C ALA A 154 12.61 13.17 -37.80
N ARG A 155 11.94 12.18 -37.20
CA ARG A 155 12.26 10.75 -37.36
C ARG A 155 12.30 10.31 -38.83
N GLN A 156 11.44 10.88 -39.66
CA GLN A 156 11.35 10.54 -41.09
C GLN A 156 12.63 10.88 -41.87
N PHE A 157 13.38 11.90 -41.45
CA PHE A 157 14.63 12.30 -42.10
C PHE A 157 15.80 11.36 -41.81
N PHE A 158 15.74 10.67 -40.69
CA PHE A 158 16.80 9.77 -40.28
C PHE A 158 16.57 8.31 -40.69
N ASN A 159 15.34 7.95 -41.05
CA ASN A 159 15.01 6.64 -41.61
C ASN A 159 15.72 6.46 -42.97
N GLY A 160 16.79 5.65 -42.99
CA GLY A 160 17.61 5.40 -44.19
C GLY A 160 19.08 5.83 -44.09
N LEU A 161 19.51 6.37 -42.93
CA LEU A 161 20.93 6.55 -42.61
C LEU A 161 21.50 5.25 -41.98
N ASP A 162 22.79 4.97 -42.16
CA ASP A 162 23.52 3.88 -41.47
C ASP A 162 23.72 4.19 -39.96
N LYS A 163 22.64 4.50 -39.24
CA LYS A 163 22.69 5.17 -37.92
C LYS A 163 21.56 4.72 -37.00
N THR A 164 21.89 4.50 -35.72
CA THR A 164 20.92 4.12 -34.68
C THR A 164 20.40 5.37 -33.98
N ILE A 165 19.09 5.59 -33.96
CA ILE A 165 18.47 6.76 -33.32
C ILE A 165 17.55 6.34 -32.19
N TYR A 166 17.77 6.96 -31.03
CA TYR A 166 16.92 6.80 -29.85
C TYR A 166 16.13 8.10 -29.65
N LEU A 167 14.88 8.11 -30.09
CA LEU A 167 13.94 9.18 -29.76
C LEU A 167 13.24 8.80 -28.45
N ALA A 168 13.60 9.49 -27.36
CA ALA A 168 12.97 9.28 -26.06
C ALA A 168 11.66 10.07 -25.98
N GLU A 169 10.54 9.41 -25.66
CA GLU A 169 9.29 10.07 -25.29
C GLU A 169 9.46 10.78 -23.94
N ALA A 170 9.73 12.08 -23.99
CA ALA A 170 9.59 12.94 -22.84
C ALA A 170 8.10 13.29 -22.66
N MET A 171 7.40 12.60 -21.75
CA MET A 171 6.06 13.02 -21.34
C MET A 171 6.11 14.48 -20.88
N TYR A 172 5.29 15.28 -21.56
CA TYR A 172 5.14 16.72 -21.42
C TYR A 172 4.63 17.05 -20.01
N LEU A 173 5.56 17.17 -19.05
CA LEU A 173 5.48 17.85 -17.73
C LEU A 173 6.56 17.37 -16.73
N GLY A 174 7.35 16.31 -17.03
CA GLY A 174 8.33 15.74 -16.09
C GLY A 174 9.82 15.85 -16.46
N VAL A 175 10.15 16.17 -17.72
CA VAL A 175 11.53 16.01 -18.28
C VAL A 175 12.27 17.35 -18.46
N ARG A 176 11.85 18.42 -17.77
CA ARG A 176 12.60 19.72 -17.81
C ARG A 176 13.84 19.75 -16.91
N ALA A 177 14.16 18.67 -16.20
CA ALA A 177 15.40 18.55 -15.46
C ALA A 177 16.46 17.88 -16.35
N GLY A 178 17.17 18.73 -17.08
CA GLY A 178 18.22 18.32 -18.01
C GLY A 178 19.31 17.48 -17.35
N ILE A 179 19.80 16.50 -18.12
CA ILE A 179 21.21 16.44 -18.49
C ILE A 179 21.38 15.71 -19.82
N HIS A 180 22.19 16.37 -20.63
CA HIS A 180 22.56 16.08 -22.00
C HIS A 180 23.83 15.20 -22.05
N PRO A 181 23.99 14.27 -23.01
CA PRO A 181 25.19 13.43 -23.10
C PRO A 181 26.47 14.15 -23.62
N SER A 182 26.51 15.49 -23.67
CA SER A 182 27.73 16.32 -23.96
C SER A 182 28.91 16.06 -23.04
N ILE A 183 28.71 15.33 -21.94
CA ILE A 183 29.73 14.89 -20.99
C ILE A 183 30.92 14.22 -21.69
N ILE A 184 30.84 13.83 -22.96
CA ILE A 184 31.73 12.84 -23.56
C ILE A 184 32.76 13.38 -24.58
N TYR A 185 32.54 14.56 -25.20
CA TYR A 185 33.52 15.14 -26.14
C TYR A 185 34.39 16.24 -25.49
N ASP A 186 33.83 17.03 -24.56
CA ASP A 186 34.56 18.14 -23.92
C ASP A 186 35.50 17.70 -22.79
N ILE A 187 35.48 16.42 -22.39
CA ILE A 187 36.43 15.89 -21.38
C ILE A 187 37.89 15.97 -21.86
N ILE A 188 38.14 16.13 -23.16
CA ILE A 188 39.50 16.21 -23.72
C ILE A 188 39.91 17.65 -24.08
N SER A 189 38.97 18.53 -24.41
CA SER A 189 39.24 19.94 -24.77
C SER A 189 39.00 20.94 -23.63
N ASN A 190 38.05 20.73 -22.72
CA ASN A 190 37.75 21.64 -21.60
C ASN A 190 36.99 20.95 -20.43
N ALA A 191 37.65 20.02 -19.74
CA ALA A 191 37.05 19.21 -18.66
C ALA A 191 36.46 20.03 -17.49
N ALA A 192 36.96 21.24 -17.26
CA ALA A 192 36.43 22.15 -16.25
C ALA A 192 35.06 22.74 -16.63
N GLY A 193 34.84 23.13 -17.89
CA GLY A 193 33.59 23.74 -18.35
C GLY A 193 32.39 22.77 -18.40
N SER A 194 32.63 21.50 -18.72
CA SER A 194 31.56 20.48 -18.68
C SER A 194 31.16 20.09 -17.26
N SER A 195 32.14 19.97 -16.37
CA SER A 195 31.90 19.64 -14.96
C SER A 195 31.14 20.77 -14.25
N SER A 196 31.38 22.04 -14.60
CA SER A 196 30.63 23.17 -14.04
C SER A 196 29.15 23.14 -14.38
N TYR A 197 28.78 22.74 -15.61
CA TYR A 197 27.37 22.64 -16.00
C TYR A 197 26.62 21.60 -15.17
N VAL A 198 27.20 20.41 -14.99
CA VAL A 198 26.61 19.34 -14.19
C VAL A 198 26.48 19.79 -12.72
N MET A 199 27.49 20.50 -12.20
CA MET A 199 27.43 21.09 -10.85
C MET A 199 26.35 22.18 -10.73
N ASP A 200 26.15 23.00 -11.75
CA ASP A 200 25.10 24.04 -11.75
C ASP A 200 23.70 23.44 -11.86
N MET A 201 23.53 22.37 -12.63
CA MET A 201 22.29 21.59 -12.66
C MET A 201 22.00 20.92 -11.32
N ALA A 202 23.02 20.32 -10.71
CA ALA A 202 22.90 19.73 -9.38
C ALA A 202 22.51 20.77 -8.31
N LYS A 203 23.05 21.99 -8.39
CA LYS A 203 22.60 23.12 -7.55
C LYS A 203 21.14 23.47 -7.80
N ALA A 204 20.71 23.54 -9.07
CA ALA A 204 19.33 23.86 -9.43
C ALA A 204 18.32 22.86 -8.87
N VAL A 205 18.67 21.58 -8.79
CA VAL A 205 17.83 20.53 -8.19
C VAL A 205 18.17 20.24 -6.72
N THR A 206 19.04 21.02 -6.09
CA THR A 206 19.47 20.83 -4.70
C THR A 206 19.94 19.39 -4.43
N PHE A 207 20.88 18.90 -5.25
CA PHE A 207 21.42 17.54 -5.15
C PHE A 207 22.95 17.56 -5.00
N PRO A 208 23.51 16.80 -4.04
CA PRO A 208 24.96 16.73 -3.86
C PRO A 208 25.59 15.75 -4.85
N LEU A 209 26.69 16.17 -5.49
CA LEU A 209 27.55 15.32 -6.31
C LEU A 209 28.97 15.29 -5.72
N PRO A 210 29.20 14.61 -4.58
CA PRO A 210 30.48 14.65 -3.88
C PRO A 210 31.65 14.09 -4.70
N LEU A 211 31.45 13.03 -5.49
CA LEU A 211 32.52 12.47 -6.32
C LEU A 211 32.88 13.42 -7.47
N LEU A 212 31.87 13.89 -8.20
CA LEU A 212 32.10 14.88 -9.26
C LEU A 212 32.69 16.18 -8.72
N GLY A 213 32.21 16.65 -7.57
CA GLY A 213 32.67 17.88 -6.94
C GLY A 213 34.16 17.85 -6.61
N VAL A 214 34.66 16.74 -6.06
CA VAL A 214 36.09 16.57 -5.80
C VAL A 214 36.89 16.46 -7.10
N ALA A 215 36.42 15.69 -8.08
CA ALA A 215 37.08 15.62 -9.38
C ALA A 215 37.18 17.01 -10.05
N TYR A 216 36.12 17.82 -9.97
CA TYR A 216 36.08 19.17 -10.51
C TYR A 216 37.09 20.11 -9.83
N GLN A 217 37.22 20.05 -8.50
CA GLN A 217 38.20 20.86 -7.76
C GLN A 217 39.64 20.48 -8.12
N GLN A 218 39.93 19.19 -8.35
CA GLN A 218 41.26 18.75 -8.80
C GLN A 218 41.61 19.29 -10.18
N LEU A 219 40.64 19.30 -11.10
CA LEU A 219 40.83 19.88 -12.43
C LEU A 219 41.13 21.39 -12.33
N ILE A 220 40.39 22.14 -11.52
CA ILE A 220 40.66 23.56 -11.29
C ILE A 220 42.08 23.77 -10.72
N HIS A 221 42.45 22.98 -9.71
CA HIS A 221 43.75 23.08 -9.07
C HIS A 221 44.90 22.78 -10.06
N GLY A 222 44.83 21.65 -10.78
CA GLY A 222 45.89 21.30 -11.72
C GLY A 222 45.93 22.24 -12.94
N SER A 223 44.80 22.76 -13.42
CA SER A 223 44.77 23.80 -14.46
C SER A 223 45.48 25.08 -14.01
N SER A 224 45.39 25.43 -12.72
CA SER A 224 46.13 26.57 -12.15
C SER A 224 47.63 26.31 -11.97
N ALA A 225 48.07 25.05 -11.94
CA ALA A 225 49.47 24.67 -11.83
C ALA A 225 50.19 24.59 -13.19
N VAL A 226 49.44 24.38 -14.28
CA VAL A 226 49.97 24.31 -15.65
C VAL A 226 49.78 25.67 -16.36
N ILE A 227 50.42 26.72 -15.83
CA ILE A 227 50.37 28.07 -16.42
C ILE A 227 51.38 28.13 -17.59
N GLY A 228 50.88 28.26 -18.83
CA GLY A 228 51.71 28.61 -20.00
C GLY A 228 51.34 27.94 -21.32
N ASP A 229 50.48 26.92 -21.30
CA ASP A 229 50.07 26.19 -22.51
C ASP A 229 48.55 25.98 -22.48
N GLY A 230 47.81 26.79 -23.25
CA GLY A 230 46.35 26.68 -23.41
C GLY A 230 45.89 25.36 -24.05
N SER A 231 46.81 24.43 -24.34
CA SER A 231 46.55 23.09 -24.85
C SER A 231 46.95 21.95 -23.90
N ALA A 232 47.25 22.26 -22.63
CA ALA A 232 47.69 21.25 -21.65
C ALA A 232 46.66 20.13 -21.46
N SER A 233 47.00 18.92 -21.93
CA SER A 233 46.19 17.71 -21.76
C SER A 233 45.88 17.44 -20.28
N SER A 234 44.71 16.86 -19.99
CA SER A 234 44.32 16.40 -18.66
C SER A 234 45.40 15.57 -17.96
N LEU A 235 46.18 14.77 -18.71
CA LEU A 235 47.31 14.00 -18.18
C LEU A 235 48.33 14.86 -17.41
N LYS A 236 48.77 15.99 -17.97
CA LYS A 236 49.76 16.88 -17.33
C LYS A 236 49.23 17.53 -16.05
N VAL A 237 47.94 17.85 -16.02
CA VAL A 237 47.23 18.38 -14.84
C VAL A 237 47.25 17.35 -13.70
N TRP A 238 47.03 16.07 -14.03
CA TRP A 238 47.07 14.97 -13.06
C TRP A 238 48.49 14.64 -12.58
N GLU A 239 49.46 14.55 -13.48
CA GLU A 239 50.86 14.32 -13.12
C GLU A 239 51.40 15.40 -12.16
N ALA A 240 51.09 16.67 -12.43
CA ALA A 240 51.43 17.78 -11.55
C ALA A 240 50.71 17.68 -10.18
N SER A 241 49.44 17.28 -10.17
CA SER A 241 48.64 17.17 -8.94
C SER A 241 49.05 15.99 -8.04
N PHE A 242 49.52 14.89 -8.63
CA PHE A 242 49.93 13.69 -7.89
C PHE A 242 51.44 13.59 -7.65
N GLY A 243 52.25 14.41 -8.32
CA GLY A 243 53.71 14.37 -8.21
C GLY A 243 54.32 13.09 -8.81
N VAL A 244 53.66 12.50 -9.81
CA VAL A 244 54.06 11.24 -10.46
C VAL A 244 54.17 11.48 -11.96
N ASN A 245 55.25 11.02 -12.57
CA ASN A 245 55.38 10.93 -14.03
C ASN A 245 54.94 9.53 -14.50
N ILE A 246 53.76 9.45 -15.10
CA ILE A 246 53.16 8.18 -15.51
C ILE A 246 53.90 7.62 -16.73
N VAL A 247 54.40 8.51 -17.61
CA VAL A 247 55.16 8.14 -18.81
C VAL A 247 56.49 7.48 -18.44
N ASP A 248 57.21 8.02 -17.46
CA ASP A 248 58.46 7.44 -16.96
C ASP A 248 58.23 6.05 -16.35
N ALA A 249 57.14 5.87 -15.59
CA ALA A 249 56.77 4.58 -15.02
C ALA A 249 56.42 3.53 -16.10
N ALA A 250 55.76 3.95 -17.19
CA ALA A 250 55.44 3.09 -18.33
C ALA A 250 56.69 2.65 -19.13
N SER A 251 57.79 3.41 -19.05
CA SER A 251 59.05 3.12 -19.76
C SER A 251 59.99 2.14 -19.05
N GLN A 252 59.64 1.67 -17.85
CA GLN A 252 60.40 0.65 -17.14
C GLN A 252 60.37 -0.71 -17.87
N GLN A 253 61.31 -1.61 -17.53
CA GLN A 253 61.60 -2.86 -18.24
C GLN A 253 60.33 -3.65 -18.61
N ILE A 254 59.99 -3.62 -19.90
CA ILE A 254 58.76 -4.21 -20.43
C ILE A 254 58.91 -5.74 -20.43
N TYR A 255 58.01 -6.44 -19.73
CA TYR A 255 57.86 -7.89 -19.83
C TYR A 255 56.38 -8.24 -19.97
N ASP A 256 56.10 -9.39 -20.57
CA ASP A 256 54.75 -9.90 -20.75
C ASP A 256 54.38 -10.82 -19.58
N ALA A 257 53.53 -10.33 -18.67
CA ALA A 257 53.10 -11.04 -17.47
C ALA A 257 52.30 -12.32 -17.77
N SER A 258 51.65 -12.40 -18.94
CA SER A 258 50.90 -13.59 -19.37
C SER A 258 51.85 -14.66 -19.89
N LYS A 259 52.84 -14.28 -20.73
CA LYS A 259 53.84 -15.25 -21.23
C LYS A 259 54.69 -15.85 -20.11
N LEU A 260 55.01 -15.04 -19.08
CA LEU A 260 55.72 -15.54 -17.91
C LEU A 260 54.87 -16.57 -17.14
N ALA A 261 53.55 -16.36 -17.06
CA ALA A 261 52.63 -17.34 -16.49
C ALA A 261 52.69 -18.68 -17.26
N ASP A 262 52.61 -18.64 -18.59
CA ASP A 262 52.63 -19.84 -19.43
C ASP A 262 53.92 -20.66 -19.24
N GLN A 263 55.07 -19.97 -19.15
CA GLN A 263 56.37 -20.60 -18.88
C GLN A 263 56.39 -21.29 -17.51
N LEU A 264 55.96 -20.58 -16.46
CA LEU A 264 55.93 -21.12 -15.09
C LEU A 264 54.96 -22.29 -14.94
N VAL A 265 53.83 -22.27 -15.65
CA VAL A 265 52.86 -23.37 -15.64
C VAL A 265 53.41 -24.61 -16.35
N MET A 266 54.12 -24.45 -17.47
CA MET A 266 54.78 -25.56 -18.17
C MET A 266 55.85 -26.25 -17.32
N GLU A 267 56.53 -25.49 -16.47
CA GLU A 267 57.61 -25.98 -15.58
C GLU A 267 57.10 -26.43 -14.19
N SER A 268 55.79 -26.36 -13.96
CA SER A 268 55.15 -26.64 -12.66
C SER A 268 55.12 -28.12 -12.31
N LYS A 269 55.32 -28.44 -11.01
CA LYS A 269 55.13 -29.80 -10.48
C LYS A 269 53.64 -30.08 -10.21
N SER A 270 53.19 -31.30 -10.49
CA SER A 270 51.83 -31.77 -10.19
C SER A 270 51.63 -31.94 -8.68
N ALA A 271 51.00 -30.97 -8.01
CA ALA A 271 50.47 -31.12 -6.65
C ALA A 271 49.11 -31.85 -6.67
N LYS A 272 48.90 -32.81 -5.76
CA LYS A 272 47.65 -33.61 -5.71
C LYS A 272 46.77 -33.31 -4.50
N ARG A 273 47.35 -32.85 -3.38
CA ARG A 273 46.60 -32.56 -2.14
C ARG A 273 46.58 -31.08 -1.81
N ILE A 274 45.38 -30.50 -1.78
CA ILE A 274 45.13 -29.08 -1.53
C ILE A 274 44.35 -28.93 -0.21
N GLY A 275 44.89 -28.13 0.70
CA GLY A 275 44.14 -27.58 1.82
C GLY A 275 43.44 -26.29 1.38
N PHE A 276 42.18 -26.10 1.74
CA PHE A 276 41.41 -24.90 1.38
C PHE A 276 40.73 -24.30 2.60
N ILE A 277 41.16 -23.11 3.01
CA ILE A 277 40.58 -22.41 4.17
C ILE A 277 39.79 -21.20 3.69
N GLY A 278 38.48 -21.21 3.99
CA GLY A 278 37.51 -20.18 3.64
C GLY A 278 36.60 -20.58 2.48
N LEU A 279 35.48 -21.26 2.78
CA LEU A 279 34.43 -21.65 1.84
C LEU A 279 33.31 -20.57 1.75
N GLY A 280 33.69 -19.30 1.79
CA GLY A 280 32.79 -18.18 1.54
C GLY A 280 32.30 -18.15 0.08
N ALA A 281 31.64 -17.05 -0.33
CA ALA A 281 30.98 -16.95 -1.64
C ALA A 281 31.90 -17.30 -2.83
N MET A 282 33.14 -16.78 -2.86
CA MET A 282 34.11 -17.15 -3.90
C MET A 282 34.86 -18.45 -3.59
N GLY A 283 35.26 -18.65 -2.32
CA GLY A 283 36.08 -19.78 -1.91
C GLY A 283 35.38 -21.13 -2.13
N PHE A 284 34.06 -21.21 -1.89
CA PHE A 284 33.28 -22.40 -2.19
C PHE A 284 33.33 -22.76 -3.68
N GLY A 285 33.20 -21.75 -4.57
CA GLY A 285 33.31 -21.94 -6.02
C GLY A 285 34.68 -22.46 -6.43
N MET A 286 35.75 -21.85 -5.92
CA MET A 286 37.14 -22.25 -6.19
C MET A 286 37.42 -23.68 -5.71
N ALA A 287 37.07 -24.01 -4.47
CA ALA A 287 37.28 -25.34 -3.90
C ALA A 287 36.49 -26.42 -4.65
N SER A 288 35.24 -26.12 -5.02
CA SER A 288 34.39 -27.03 -5.80
C SER A 288 34.94 -27.24 -7.22
N HIS A 289 35.50 -26.21 -7.83
CA HIS A 289 36.13 -26.32 -9.14
C HIS A 289 37.39 -27.20 -9.09
N LEU A 290 38.24 -27.01 -8.07
CA LEU A 290 39.43 -27.85 -7.88
C LEU A 290 39.08 -29.33 -7.70
N LEU A 291 38.02 -29.66 -6.97
CA LEU A 291 37.52 -31.04 -6.89
C LEU A 291 37.15 -31.61 -8.27
N LYS A 292 36.41 -30.84 -9.07
CA LYS A 292 36.02 -31.23 -10.45
C LYS A 292 37.22 -31.40 -11.37
N SER A 293 38.27 -30.61 -11.16
CA SER A 293 39.51 -30.66 -11.92
C SER A 293 40.46 -31.78 -11.46
N GLY A 294 40.02 -32.66 -10.55
CA GLY A 294 40.72 -33.88 -10.15
C GLY A 294 41.69 -33.72 -8.98
N PHE A 295 41.68 -32.58 -8.28
CA PHE A 295 42.48 -32.38 -7.08
C PHE A 295 41.80 -32.98 -5.85
N TYR A 296 42.59 -33.49 -4.91
CA TYR A 296 42.08 -33.88 -3.59
C TYR A 296 42.04 -32.64 -2.69
N VAL A 297 40.83 -32.16 -2.38
CA VAL A 297 40.64 -30.92 -1.60
C VAL A 297 40.12 -31.25 -0.21
N VAL A 298 40.87 -30.82 0.80
CA VAL A 298 40.47 -30.81 2.21
C VAL A 298 40.15 -29.38 2.62
N ALA A 299 38.96 -29.11 3.16
CA ALA A 299 38.51 -27.74 3.39
C ALA A 299 38.05 -27.44 4.81
N TYR A 300 38.13 -26.16 5.19
CA TYR A 300 37.58 -25.62 6.43
C TYR A 300 36.94 -24.25 6.22
N ASP A 301 35.80 -24.04 6.87
CA ASP A 301 35.14 -22.75 7.04
C ASP A 301 34.48 -22.70 8.42
N VAL A 302 34.41 -21.50 8.99
CA VAL A 302 33.75 -21.26 10.28
C VAL A 302 32.23 -21.47 10.21
N TYR A 303 31.65 -21.36 9.03
CA TYR A 303 30.22 -21.51 8.78
C TYR A 303 29.86 -22.95 8.43
N LYS A 304 29.35 -23.71 9.41
CA LYS A 304 29.03 -25.14 9.26
C LYS A 304 28.18 -25.51 8.03
N PRO A 305 27.19 -24.71 7.58
CA PRO A 305 26.41 -25.06 6.40
C PRO A 305 27.20 -25.10 5.08
N THR A 306 28.24 -24.28 4.89
CA THR A 306 29.09 -24.38 3.67
C THR A 306 29.98 -25.62 3.71
N MET A 307 30.36 -26.06 4.90
CA MET A 307 31.10 -27.31 5.13
C MET A 307 30.25 -28.52 4.71
N ALA A 308 29.03 -28.64 5.24
CA ALA A 308 28.12 -29.72 4.87
C ALA A 308 27.88 -29.79 3.36
N ARG A 309 27.65 -28.64 2.72
CA ARG A 309 27.48 -28.54 1.26
C ARG A 309 28.72 -28.96 0.46
N PHE A 310 29.92 -28.79 1.02
CA PHE A 310 31.16 -29.18 0.36
C PHE A 310 31.42 -30.69 0.50
N ASP A 311 31.12 -31.27 1.67
CA ASP A 311 31.12 -32.72 1.86
C ASP A 311 30.15 -33.42 0.91
N ASP A 312 28.94 -32.85 0.71
CA ASP A 312 27.94 -33.38 -0.23
C ASP A 312 28.44 -33.42 -1.69
N LEU A 313 29.41 -32.57 -2.05
CA LEU A 313 30.04 -32.54 -3.38
C LEU A 313 31.22 -33.53 -3.50
N GLY A 314 31.49 -34.34 -2.48
CA GLY A 314 32.61 -35.27 -2.42
C GLY A 314 33.93 -34.64 -1.96
N GLY A 315 33.90 -33.41 -1.44
CA GLY A 315 35.04 -32.81 -0.74
C GLY A 315 35.27 -33.44 0.64
N SER A 316 36.45 -33.25 1.22
CA SER A 316 36.70 -33.62 2.61
C SER A 316 36.71 -32.36 3.47
N THR A 317 35.89 -32.29 4.51
CA THR A 317 35.99 -31.19 5.50
C THR A 317 36.69 -31.61 6.79
N LYS A 318 37.20 -30.61 7.54
CA LYS A 318 37.84 -30.77 8.85
C LYS A 318 37.31 -29.78 9.89
N GLY A 319 37.62 -29.98 11.17
CA GLY A 319 37.11 -29.16 12.27
C GLY A 319 37.88 -27.86 12.52
N SER A 320 39.08 -27.70 11.96
CA SER A 320 39.96 -26.56 12.23
C SER A 320 40.97 -26.29 11.09
N PRO A 321 41.58 -25.08 11.03
CA PRO A 321 42.65 -24.76 10.09
C PRO A 321 43.87 -25.68 10.20
N GLU A 322 44.31 -26.02 11.43
CA GLU A 322 45.40 -26.97 11.67
C GLU A 322 45.09 -28.38 11.09
N GLU A 323 43.85 -28.84 11.17
CA GLU A 323 43.49 -30.16 10.63
C GLU A 323 43.51 -30.19 9.10
N VAL A 324 43.13 -29.08 8.45
CA VAL A 324 43.23 -28.92 6.99
C VAL A 324 44.69 -28.86 6.52
N ALA A 325 45.56 -28.25 7.31
CA ALA A 325 46.96 -28.02 6.95
C ALA A 325 47.86 -29.27 7.07
N LYS A 326 47.34 -30.39 7.61
CA LYS A 326 48.09 -31.66 7.71
C LYS A 326 48.20 -32.36 6.35
N ASP A 327 49.42 -32.74 5.99
CA ASP A 327 49.74 -33.55 4.80
C ASP A 327 49.25 -32.95 3.45
N VAL A 328 49.21 -31.61 3.34
CA VAL A 328 48.90 -30.88 2.10
C VAL A 328 50.16 -30.34 1.44
N GLU A 329 50.17 -30.31 0.11
CA GLU A 329 51.28 -29.75 -0.69
C GLU A 329 51.07 -28.26 -0.95
N ILE A 330 49.80 -27.85 -1.03
CA ILE A 330 49.37 -26.47 -1.25
C ILE A 330 48.26 -26.14 -0.25
N LEU A 331 48.37 -24.99 0.41
CA LEU A 331 47.33 -24.43 1.27
C LEU A 331 46.79 -23.14 0.66
N ILE A 332 45.52 -23.10 0.28
CA ILE A 332 44.85 -21.91 -0.25
C ILE A 332 44.07 -21.22 0.86
N ILE A 333 44.24 -19.91 0.97
CA ILE A 333 43.55 -19.07 1.96
C ILE A 333 42.69 -18.03 1.24
N MET A 334 41.37 -18.17 1.39
CA MET A 334 40.36 -17.31 0.78
C MET A 334 39.36 -16.80 1.83
N VAL A 335 39.79 -15.81 2.61
CA VAL A 335 39.06 -15.20 3.73
C VAL A 335 38.82 -13.71 3.50
N ALA A 336 38.04 -13.06 4.36
CA ALA A 336 37.56 -11.71 4.09
C ALA A 336 38.62 -10.62 4.32
N ASN A 337 39.54 -10.78 5.27
CA ASN A 337 40.50 -9.74 5.66
C ASN A 337 41.80 -10.28 6.25
N GLU A 338 42.76 -9.38 6.50
CA GLU A 338 44.09 -9.67 7.04
C GLU A 338 44.06 -10.34 8.41
N PHE A 339 43.14 -9.93 9.30
CA PHE A 339 43.01 -10.53 10.63
C PHE A 339 42.59 -11.99 10.56
N GLN A 340 41.65 -12.31 9.67
CA GLN A 340 41.25 -13.70 9.42
C GLN A 340 42.39 -14.49 8.80
N ALA A 341 43.12 -13.92 7.85
CA ALA A 341 44.27 -14.57 7.23
C ALA A 341 45.38 -14.87 8.26
N ASP A 342 45.67 -13.93 9.16
CA ASP A 342 46.61 -14.14 10.26
C ASP A 342 46.09 -15.18 11.26
N SER A 343 44.81 -15.12 11.63
CA SER A 343 44.19 -16.05 12.58
C SER A 343 44.18 -17.49 12.07
N VAL A 344 43.88 -17.74 10.79
CA VAL A 344 43.91 -19.10 10.24
C VAL A 344 45.32 -19.66 10.10
N LEU A 345 46.34 -18.81 10.04
CA LEU A 345 47.74 -19.22 9.97
C LEU A 345 48.38 -19.38 11.37
N TYR A 346 48.17 -18.42 12.27
CA TYR A 346 48.88 -18.30 13.55
C TYR A 346 47.99 -18.22 14.79
N GLY A 347 46.66 -18.37 14.64
CA GLY A 347 45.74 -18.46 15.77
C GLY A 347 45.95 -19.72 16.62
N SER A 348 45.12 -19.90 17.65
CA SER A 348 45.23 -21.02 18.60
C SER A 348 45.14 -22.41 17.96
N ALA A 349 44.50 -22.52 16.80
CA ALA A 349 44.42 -23.72 15.95
C ALA A 349 44.88 -23.41 14.51
N GLY A 350 45.92 -22.57 14.38
CA GLY A 350 46.43 -22.08 13.10
C GLY A 350 47.13 -23.17 12.28
N ALA A 351 47.22 -22.95 10.96
CA ALA A 351 47.82 -23.89 10.03
C ALA A 351 49.35 -23.99 10.16
N VAL A 352 50.06 -22.88 10.45
CA VAL A 352 51.53 -22.80 10.36
C VAL A 352 52.25 -23.81 11.24
N PRO A 353 51.87 -24.08 12.50
CA PRO A 353 52.56 -25.06 13.34
C PRO A 353 52.63 -26.48 12.77
N VAL A 354 51.73 -26.87 11.88
CA VAL A 354 51.61 -28.24 11.36
C VAL A 354 51.93 -28.39 9.86
N LEU A 355 52.24 -27.28 9.16
CA LEU A 355 52.65 -27.32 7.75
C LEU A 355 53.94 -28.13 7.57
N SER A 356 53.95 -28.98 6.55
CA SER A 356 55.12 -29.77 6.16
C SER A 356 56.18 -28.90 5.49
N ALA A 357 57.44 -29.29 5.60
CA ALA A 357 58.52 -28.58 4.92
C ALA A 357 58.32 -28.60 3.40
N GLY A 358 58.48 -27.45 2.75
CA GLY A 358 58.30 -27.31 1.31
C GLY A 358 56.89 -26.90 0.85
N THR A 359 55.91 -26.82 1.75
CA THR A 359 54.50 -26.47 1.43
C THR A 359 54.39 -25.04 0.87
N SER A 360 53.57 -24.86 -0.18
CA SER A 360 53.23 -23.54 -0.72
C SER A 360 51.88 -23.04 -0.19
N VAL A 361 51.90 -21.87 0.45
CA VAL A 361 50.69 -21.15 0.89
C VAL A 361 50.30 -20.15 -0.20
N ILE A 362 49.09 -20.28 -0.75
CA ILE A 362 48.51 -19.35 -1.73
C ILE A 362 47.53 -18.45 -0.99
N LEU A 363 47.84 -17.16 -0.91
CA LEU A 363 46.95 -16.17 -0.32
C LEU A 363 46.12 -15.51 -1.44
N SER A 364 44.84 -15.88 -1.54
CA SER A 364 43.93 -15.36 -2.57
C SER A 364 43.01 -14.23 -2.10
N SER A 365 43.12 -13.88 -0.83
CA SER A 365 42.32 -12.84 -0.17
C SER A 365 42.79 -11.44 -0.60
N THR A 366 41.87 -10.48 -0.74
CA THR A 366 42.27 -9.07 -0.91
C THR A 366 42.78 -8.51 0.42
N VAL A 367 44.08 -8.24 0.49
CA VAL A 367 44.80 -7.73 1.68
C VAL A 367 45.77 -6.61 1.28
N SER A 368 46.32 -5.86 2.25
CA SER A 368 47.33 -4.85 1.98
C SER A 368 48.66 -5.47 1.53
N PRO A 369 49.36 -4.85 0.56
CA PRO A 369 50.72 -5.25 0.19
C PRO A 369 51.65 -5.34 1.40
N GLY A 370 51.54 -4.37 2.34
CA GLY A 370 52.32 -4.37 3.57
C GLY A 370 52.09 -5.61 4.45
N PHE A 371 50.86 -6.11 4.54
CA PHE A 371 50.56 -7.36 5.25
C PHE A 371 51.24 -8.56 4.61
N VAL A 372 51.14 -8.71 3.29
CA VAL A 372 51.74 -9.85 2.57
C VAL A 372 53.26 -9.86 2.75
N ILE A 373 53.92 -8.70 2.67
CA ILE A 373 55.36 -8.58 2.90
C ILE A 373 55.75 -8.99 4.32
N ARG A 374 54.98 -8.57 5.34
CA ARG A 374 55.21 -8.98 6.74
C ARG A 374 54.97 -10.47 6.94
N LEU A 375 53.92 -11.01 6.32
CA LEU A 375 53.58 -12.43 6.38
C LEU A 375 54.68 -13.29 5.75
N ASN A 376 55.20 -12.88 4.59
CA ASN A 376 56.32 -13.56 3.94
C ASN A 376 57.53 -13.65 4.87
N LYS A 377 57.95 -12.52 5.47
CA LYS A 377 59.06 -12.49 6.44
C LYS A 377 58.80 -13.38 7.66
N ARG A 378 57.56 -13.44 8.14
CA ARG A 378 57.18 -14.28 9.29
C ARG A 378 57.28 -15.77 8.93
N LEU A 379 56.82 -16.17 7.74
CA LEU A 379 56.94 -17.54 7.25
C LEU A 379 58.40 -17.95 6.99
N GLU A 380 59.24 -17.03 6.47
CA GLU A 380 60.68 -17.26 6.33
C GLU A 380 61.36 -17.51 7.69
N ALA A 381 60.94 -16.78 8.72
CA ALA A 381 61.47 -16.92 10.09
C ALA A 381 61.11 -18.26 10.76
N GLU A 382 60.10 -18.99 10.26
CA GLU A 382 59.77 -20.34 10.73
C GLU A 382 60.84 -21.38 10.36
N CYS A 383 61.76 -21.07 9.42
CA CYS A 383 62.86 -21.93 8.98
C CYS A 383 62.43 -23.35 8.53
N ARG A 384 61.22 -23.49 7.99
CA ARG A 384 60.61 -24.75 7.54
C ARG A 384 60.41 -24.84 6.02
N ASP A 385 61.06 -23.99 5.22
CA ASP A 385 60.89 -23.94 3.75
C ASP A 385 59.41 -23.79 3.31
N ILE A 386 58.63 -23.03 4.09
CA ILE A 386 57.25 -22.69 3.75
C ILE A 386 57.27 -21.51 2.79
N LYS A 387 56.63 -21.67 1.64
CA LYS A 387 56.64 -20.69 0.54
C LYS A 387 55.33 -19.91 0.53
N LEU A 388 55.38 -18.62 0.20
CA LEU A 388 54.18 -17.78 0.04
C LEU A 388 54.01 -17.38 -1.42
N VAL A 389 52.79 -17.51 -1.91
CA VAL A 389 52.33 -16.95 -3.18
C VAL A 389 51.22 -15.94 -2.91
N ASP A 390 51.47 -14.68 -3.23
CA ASP A 390 50.50 -13.59 -3.22
C ASP A 390 49.65 -13.71 -4.48
N ALA A 391 48.41 -14.20 -4.39
CA ALA A 391 47.59 -14.54 -5.54
C ALA A 391 46.14 -14.02 -5.46
N PRO A 392 45.91 -12.70 -5.28
CA PRO A 392 44.57 -12.14 -5.26
C PRO A 392 43.81 -12.39 -6.58
N VAL A 393 42.50 -12.54 -6.46
CA VAL A 393 41.63 -12.97 -7.57
C VAL A 393 40.62 -11.91 -8.00
N SER A 394 40.16 -11.99 -9.25
CA SER A 394 39.09 -11.15 -9.81
C SER A 394 38.16 -11.97 -10.72
N GLY A 395 36.86 -11.67 -10.74
CA GLY A 395 35.88 -12.35 -11.59
C GLY A 395 34.57 -12.76 -10.91
N GLY A 396 34.50 -12.68 -9.57
CA GLY A 396 33.28 -12.97 -8.81
C GLY A 396 32.93 -14.46 -8.69
N VAL A 397 31.79 -14.75 -8.06
CA VAL A 397 31.38 -16.10 -7.65
C VAL A 397 31.20 -17.05 -8.84
N LYS A 398 30.59 -16.58 -9.94
CA LYS A 398 30.34 -17.41 -11.12
C LYS A 398 31.65 -17.88 -11.76
N ARG A 399 32.57 -16.95 -12.04
CA ARG A 399 33.89 -17.29 -12.62
C ARG A 399 34.74 -18.14 -11.67
N ALA A 400 34.57 -17.99 -10.36
CA ALA A 400 35.22 -18.87 -9.39
C ALA A 400 34.74 -20.32 -9.49
N ALA A 401 33.44 -20.55 -9.64
CA ALA A 401 32.87 -21.89 -9.82
C ALA A 401 33.23 -22.51 -11.18
N ASP A 402 33.37 -21.67 -12.21
CA ASP A 402 33.70 -22.08 -13.58
C ASP A 402 35.22 -22.26 -13.79
N GLY A 403 36.07 -21.87 -12.83
CA GLY A 403 37.54 -21.91 -12.98
C GLY A 403 38.09 -20.89 -13.95
N THR A 404 37.34 -19.83 -14.23
CA THR A 404 37.67 -18.81 -15.24
C THR A 404 38.08 -17.49 -14.61
N LEU A 405 38.65 -17.49 -13.41
CA LEU A 405 39.05 -16.27 -12.73
C LEU A 405 40.19 -15.56 -13.48
N THR A 406 40.35 -14.28 -13.18
CA THR A 406 41.60 -13.57 -13.43
C THR A 406 42.41 -13.58 -12.14
N ILE A 407 43.61 -14.17 -12.18
CA ILE A 407 44.50 -14.28 -11.03
C ILE A 407 45.76 -13.46 -11.30
N MET A 408 46.11 -12.61 -10.33
CA MET A 408 47.36 -11.86 -10.31
C MET A 408 48.23 -12.55 -9.27
N ALA A 409 49.38 -13.12 -9.65
CA ALA A 409 50.23 -13.86 -8.73
C ALA A 409 51.65 -13.29 -8.67
N SER A 410 52.22 -13.23 -7.46
CA SER A 410 53.63 -12.90 -7.24
C SER A 410 54.21 -13.71 -6.07
N GLY A 411 55.53 -13.91 -6.08
CA GLY A 411 56.23 -14.76 -5.12
C GLY A 411 57.67 -14.99 -5.58
N THR A 412 58.38 -15.92 -4.94
CA THR A 412 59.65 -16.43 -5.48
C THR A 412 59.36 -17.37 -6.66
N ASP A 413 60.33 -17.54 -7.56
CA ASP A 413 60.18 -18.44 -8.71
C ASP A 413 59.88 -19.87 -8.25
N GLU A 414 60.50 -20.33 -7.16
CA GLU A 414 60.23 -21.64 -6.57
C GLU A 414 58.79 -21.77 -6.06
N ALA A 415 58.25 -20.74 -5.41
CA ALA A 415 56.88 -20.72 -4.90
C ALA A 415 55.87 -20.77 -6.06
N LEU A 416 56.11 -19.99 -7.11
CA LEU A 416 55.27 -19.90 -8.30
C LEU A 416 55.30 -21.21 -9.11
N HIS A 417 56.46 -21.85 -9.27
CA HIS A 417 56.55 -23.17 -9.90
C HIS A 417 55.73 -24.24 -9.17
N CYS A 418 55.75 -24.22 -7.83
CA CYS A 418 54.99 -25.18 -7.03
C CYS A 418 53.47 -24.93 -7.12
N ALA A 419 53.03 -23.67 -7.24
CA ALA A 419 51.62 -23.30 -7.29
C ALA A 419 51.02 -23.24 -8.70
N GLY A 420 51.84 -23.22 -9.76
CA GLY A 420 51.45 -22.94 -11.14
C GLY A 420 50.27 -23.76 -11.65
N ALA A 421 50.30 -25.09 -11.47
CA ALA A 421 49.20 -25.97 -11.89
C ALA A 421 47.86 -25.65 -11.23
N VAL A 422 47.86 -25.30 -9.94
CA VAL A 422 46.64 -24.94 -9.20
C VAL A 422 46.13 -23.55 -9.59
N LEU A 423 47.03 -22.57 -9.75
CA LEU A 423 46.66 -21.23 -10.20
C LEU A 423 46.08 -21.27 -11.62
N SER A 424 46.67 -22.07 -12.50
CA SER A 424 46.16 -22.29 -13.87
C SER A 424 44.78 -22.96 -13.86
N ALA A 425 44.57 -23.98 -13.03
CA ALA A 425 43.28 -24.66 -12.92
C ALA A 425 42.13 -23.74 -12.42
N LEU A 426 42.45 -22.65 -11.73
CA LEU A 426 41.48 -21.69 -11.22
C LEU A 426 41.28 -20.47 -12.13
N SER A 427 42.05 -20.34 -13.21
CA SER A 427 42.08 -19.12 -14.00
C SER A 427 41.94 -19.33 -15.50
N GLU A 428 41.22 -18.40 -16.13
CA GLU A 428 41.27 -18.19 -17.58
C GLU A 428 42.43 -17.25 -17.94
N LYS A 429 42.72 -16.28 -17.05
CA LYS A 429 43.80 -15.31 -17.21
C LYS A 429 44.68 -15.29 -15.98
N LEU A 430 45.89 -15.81 -16.10
CA LEU A 430 46.93 -15.78 -15.06
C LEU A 430 47.99 -14.74 -15.42
N TYR A 431 48.27 -13.82 -14.50
CA TYR A 431 49.32 -12.81 -14.66
C TYR A 431 50.36 -12.95 -13.56
N ILE A 432 51.63 -13.08 -13.93
CA ILE A 432 52.74 -13.12 -12.98
C ILE A 432 53.36 -11.74 -12.86
N ILE A 433 53.27 -11.16 -11.67
CA ILE A 433 53.72 -9.81 -11.38
C ILE A 433 55.10 -9.85 -10.73
N LYS A 434 56.11 -9.31 -11.40
CA LYS A 434 57.45 -9.12 -10.85
C LYS A 434 57.43 -8.10 -9.71
N GLY A 435 58.29 -8.31 -8.72
CA GLY A 435 58.39 -7.46 -7.52
C GLY A 435 58.25 -8.23 -6.20
N GLY A 436 58.10 -9.56 -6.24
CA GLY A 436 57.97 -10.42 -5.06
C GLY A 436 56.60 -10.33 -4.39
N CYS A 437 56.48 -10.93 -3.21
CA CYS A 437 55.26 -10.92 -2.39
C CYS A 437 54.83 -9.48 -2.07
N GLY A 438 53.56 -9.14 -2.34
CA GLY A 438 52.99 -7.80 -2.21
C GLY A 438 52.77 -7.09 -3.56
N ALA A 439 53.49 -7.49 -4.62
CA ALA A 439 53.35 -6.88 -5.94
C ALA A 439 51.98 -7.20 -6.57
N ALA A 440 51.51 -8.44 -6.48
CA ALA A 440 50.19 -8.82 -6.96
C ALA A 440 49.07 -8.16 -6.15
N SER A 441 49.20 -8.12 -4.82
CA SER A 441 48.30 -7.34 -3.94
C SER A 441 48.27 -5.85 -4.28
N SER A 442 49.37 -5.25 -4.72
CA SER A 442 49.41 -3.85 -5.18
C SER A 442 48.60 -3.63 -6.46
N VAL A 443 48.73 -4.53 -7.45
CA VAL A 443 47.92 -4.49 -8.67
C VAL A 443 46.43 -4.65 -8.33
N LYS A 444 46.11 -5.59 -7.44
CA LYS A 444 44.73 -5.79 -6.98
C LYS A 444 44.18 -4.56 -6.26
N MET A 445 44.97 -3.90 -5.43
CA MET A 445 44.59 -2.67 -4.74
C MET A 445 44.22 -1.56 -5.73
N VAL A 446 45.01 -1.36 -6.79
CA VAL A 446 44.70 -0.41 -7.87
C VAL A 446 43.39 -0.78 -8.58
N ASN A 447 43.16 -2.08 -8.84
CA ASN A 447 41.89 -2.55 -9.40
C ASN A 447 40.70 -2.26 -8.45
N GLN A 448 40.86 -2.45 -7.14
CA GLN A 448 39.81 -2.17 -6.17
C GLN A 448 39.54 -0.67 -5.96
N LEU A 449 40.55 0.18 -6.12
CA LEU A 449 40.38 1.63 -6.20
C LEU A 449 39.38 1.98 -7.31
N LEU A 450 39.63 1.49 -8.54
CA LEU A 450 38.73 1.72 -9.67
C LEU A 450 37.35 1.10 -9.44
N ALA A 451 37.30 -0.13 -8.93
CA ALA A 451 36.04 -0.80 -8.66
C ALA A 451 35.15 0.00 -7.68
N GLY A 452 35.71 0.42 -6.54
CA GLY A 452 34.98 1.18 -5.53
C GLY A 452 34.52 2.55 -6.06
N VAL A 453 35.40 3.28 -6.73
CA VAL A 453 35.04 4.57 -7.34
C VAL A 453 33.94 4.41 -8.38
N HIS A 454 34.05 3.46 -9.31
CA HIS A 454 33.04 3.26 -10.35
C HIS A 454 31.68 2.83 -9.80
N ILE A 455 31.64 2.02 -8.73
CA ILE A 455 30.38 1.63 -8.09
C ILE A 455 29.72 2.85 -7.42
N ALA A 456 30.50 3.64 -6.67
CA ALA A 456 29.99 4.83 -6.01
C ALA A 456 29.53 5.89 -7.05
N SER A 457 30.30 6.07 -8.13
CA SER A 457 29.91 6.93 -9.25
C SER A 457 28.66 6.43 -9.99
N ALA A 458 28.50 5.12 -10.16
CA ALA A 458 27.28 4.56 -10.75
C ALA A 458 26.06 4.85 -9.86
N ALA A 459 26.18 4.66 -8.54
CA ALA A 459 25.11 5.00 -7.59
C ALA A 459 24.78 6.50 -7.61
N GLU A 460 25.79 7.38 -7.56
CA GLU A 460 25.63 8.83 -7.66
C GLU A 460 24.93 9.24 -8.97
N ALA A 461 25.36 8.66 -10.10
CA ALA A 461 24.76 8.92 -11.42
C ALA A 461 23.29 8.47 -11.50
N MET A 462 22.95 7.28 -11.00
CA MET A 462 21.57 6.78 -11.02
C MET A 462 20.66 7.53 -10.06
N ALA A 463 21.15 7.91 -8.88
CA ALA A 463 20.42 8.73 -7.93
C ALA A 463 20.17 10.15 -8.49
N PHE A 464 21.17 10.72 -9.16
CA PHE A 464 21.02 12.00 -9.83
C PHE A 464 20.06 11.93 -11.00
N ALA A 465 20.11 10.88 -11.84
CA ALA A 465 19.14 10.65 -12.89
C ALA A 465 17.70 10.55 -12.36
N ALA A 466 17.50 9.85 -11.23
CA ALA A 466 16.20 9.80 -10.56
C ALA A 466 15.76 11.18 -10.05
N ARG A 467 16.68 11.98 -9.49
CA ARG A 467 16.40 13.35 -9.02
C ARG A 467 16.00 14.30 -10.15
N LEU A 468 16.50 14.04 -11.35
CA LEU A 468 16.14 14.70 -12.61
C LEU A 468 14.83 14.14 -13.22
N ASN A 469 14.11 13.27 -12.52
CA ASN A 469 12.87 12.61 -13.00
C ASN A 469 13.05 11.82 -14.31
N LEU A 470 14.25 11.31 -14.57
CA LEU A 470 14.52 10.47 -15.73
C LEU A 470 14.12 9.02 -15.47
N ARG A 471 13.67 8.31 -16.51
CA ARG A 471 13.46 6.87 -16.45
C ARG A 471 14.82 6.17 -16.34
N THR A 472 15.20 5.81 -15.12
CA THR A 472 16.52 5.25 -14.78
C THR A 472 16.87 3.98 -15.55
N ARG A 473 15.88 3.14 -15.92
CA ARG A 473 16.12 1.97 -16.78
C ARG A 473 16.51 2.35 -18.20
N SER A 474 15.83 3.33 -18.79
CA SER A 474 16.23 3.89 -20.10
C SER A 474 17.58 4.59 -20.05
N VAL A 475 17.89 5.30 -18.95
CA VAL A 475 19.21 5.90 -18.74
C VAL A 475 20.30 4.83 -18.70
N PHE A 476 20.07 3.72 -17.99
CA PHE A 476 20.99 2.58 -17.96
C PHE A 476 21.24 2.01 -19.36
N GLU A 477 20.18 1.73 -20.13
CA GLU A 477 20.27 1.21 -21.50
C GLU A 477 21.06 2.16 -22.42
N ILE A 478 20.81 3.48 -22.34
CA ILE A 478 21.53 4.47 -23.14
C ILE A 478 23.00 4.54 -22.72
N LEU A 479 23.27 4.61 -21.42
CA LEU A 479 24.63 4.80 -20.89
C LEU A 479 25.53 3.57 -21.05
N GLN A 480 24.96 2.37 -21.21
CA GLN A 480 25.72 1.17 -21.58
C GLN A 480 26.49 1.33 -22.90
N HIS A 481 26.02 2.19 -23.79
CA HIS A 481 26.64 2.44 -25.09
C HIS A 481 27.42 3.77 -25.16
N ALA A 482 27.56 4.47 -24.04
CA ALA A 482 28.22 5.78 -23.95
C ALA A 482 29.66 5.68 -23.38
N ARG A 483 30.52 6.69 -23.59
CA ARG A 483 31.91 6.74 -23.04
C ARG A 483 31.98 6.71 -21.51
N GLY A 484 30.90 7.08 -20.81
CA GLY A 484 30.84 7.00 -19.35
C GLY A 484 30.67 5.57 -18.81
N TYR A 485 30.48 4.58 -19.69
CA TYR A 485 30.31 3.18 -19.29
C TYR A 485 31.56 2.62 -18.60
N SER A 486 31.31 1.86 -17.53
CA SER A 486 32.30 0.96 -16.93
C SER A 486 31.68 -0.41 -16.72
N TRP A 487 32.51 -1.45 -16.66
CA TRP A 487 32.02 -2.79 -16.33
C TRP A 487 31.26 -2.81 -14.99
N MET A 488 31.68 -2.02 -14.00
CA MET A 488 30.99 -1.91 -12.71
C MET A 488 29.62 -1.25 -12.84
N PHE A 489 29.46 -0.25 -13.71
CA PHE A 489 28.15 0.31 -14.03
C PHE A 489 27.24 -0.75 -14.64
N GLY A 490 27.70 -1.44 -15.69
CA GLY A 490 26.96 -2.50 -16.36
C GLY A 490 26.59 -3.67 -15.45
N ASN A 491 27.46 -4.02 -14.51
CA ASN A 491 27.26 -5.13 -13.58
C ASN A 491 26.42 -4.75 -12.36
N ARG A 492 26.59 -3.55 -11.79
CA ARG A 492 25.95 -3.19 -10.51
C ARG A 492 24.62 -2.45 -10.65
N VAL A 493 24.45 -1.63 -11.69
CA VAL A 493 23.21 -0.86 -11.89
C VAL A 493 21.97 -1.75 -12.08
N PRO A 494 22.02 -2.91 -12.77
CA PRO A 494 20.86 -3.81 -12.83
C PRO A 494 20.32 -4.16 -11.44
N HIS A 495 21.20 -4.51 -10.50
CA HIS A 495 20.79 -4.81 -9.12
C HIS A 495 20.18 -3.60 -8.40
N MET A 496 20.70 -2.39 -8.66
CA MET A 496 20.12 -1.14 -8.14
C MET A 496 18.70 -0.90 -8.68
N LEU A 497 18.47 -1.20 -9.96
CA LEU A 497 17.19 -0.99 -10.64
C LEU A 497 16.15 -2.07 -10.31
N ASP A 498 16.60 -3.30 -10.06
CA ASP A 498 15.75 -4.45 -9.73
C ASP A 498 15.47 -4.58 -8.22
N ASN A 499 16.03 -3.68 -7.39
CA ASN A 499 16.02 -3.78 -5.93
C ASN A 499 16.53 -5.14 -5.43
N ASP A 500 17.55 -5.67 -6.10
CA ASP A 500 18.18 -6.93 -5.72
C ASP A 500 19.19 -6.67 -4.60
N TYR A 501 18.73 -6.82 -3.36
CA TYR A 501 19.56 -6.70 -2.16
C TYR A 501 20.39 -7.95 -1.86
N THR A 502 20.45 -8.93 -2.78
CA THR A 502 21.30 -10.11 -2.59
C THR A 502 22.76 -9.66 -2.46
N PRO A 503 23.45 -9.99 -1.36
CA PRO A 503 24.79 -9.50 -1.11
C PRO A 503 25.81 -10.32 -1.91
N TYR A 504 25.86 -10.12 -3.24
CA TYR A 504 26.91 -10.69 -4.10
C TYR A 504 28.30 -10.16 -3.75
N SER A 505 28.36 -8.96 -3.15
CA SER A 505 29.53 -8.39 -2.50
C SER A 505 29.03 -7.48 -1.37
N ALA A 506 29.31 -7.83 -0.12
CA ALA A 506 28.86 -7.02 1.02
C ALA A 506 29.50 -5.62 0.98
N VAL A 507 28.77 -4.60 1.44
CA VAL A 507 29.25 -3.20 1.50
C VAL A 507 30.55 -3.10 2.28
N ASP A 508 30.66 -3.85 3.39
CA ASP A 508 31.88 -3.92 4.22
C ASP A 508 33.12 -4.39 3.46
N ILE A 509 32.97 -5.13 2.35
CA ILE A 509 34.10 -5.51 1.50
C ILE A 509 34.70 -4.28 0.82
N PHE A 510 33.87 -3.35 0.34
CA PHE A 510 34.36 -2.11 -0.27
C PHE A 510 34.84 -1.11 0.76
N VAL A 511 34.25 -1.08 1.97
CA VAL A 511 34.82 -0.33 3.12
C VAL A 511 36.23 -0.83 3.42
N LYS A 512 36.42 -2.14 3.53
CA LYS A 512 37.73 -2.76 3.74
C LYS A 512 38.70 -2.45 2.60
N ASP A 513 38.29 -2.69 1.35
CA ASP A 513 39.19 -2.56 0.19
C ASP A 513 39.63 -1.11 -0.05
N LEU A 514 38.71 -0.15 0.03
CA LEU A 514 39.07 1.26 -0.06
C LEU A 514 39.80 1.77 1.21
N GLY A 515 39.58 1.11 2.36
CA GLY A 515 40.40 1.29 3.55
C GLY A 515 41.86 0.90 3.33
N ILE A 516 42.13 -0.21 2.64
CA ILE A 516 43.50 -0.60 2.24
C ILE A 516 44.10 0.47 1.34
N VAL A 517 43.38 0.91 0.30
CA VAL A 517 43.83 1.99 -0.60
C VAL A 517 44.16 3.27 0.19
N SER A 518 43.28 3.68 1.11
CA SER A 518 43.46 4.89 1.93
C SER A 518 44.71 4.79 2.83
N CYS A 519 44.92 3.63 3.46
CA CYS A 519 46.07 3.40 4.34
C CYS A 519 47.39 3.40 3.55
N GLU A 520 47.47 2.67 2.44
CA GLU A 520 48.68 2.58 1.62
C GLU A 520 49.02 3.90 0.92
N SER A 521 47.99 4.63 0.47
CA SER A 521 48.17 5.98 -0.09
C SER A 521 48.75 6.95 0.95
N SER A 522 48.31 6.84 2.20
CA SER A 522 48.79 7.65 3.31
C SER A 522 50.25 7.29 3.68
N ASN A 523 50.56 6.00 3.73
CA ASN A 523 51.93 5.50 3.96
C ASN A 523 52.90 5.97 2.85
N SER A 524 52.42 6.04 1.61
CA SER A 524 53.20 6.45 0.44
C SER A 524 53.16 7.95 0.17
N ARG A 525 52.37 8.72 0.93
CA ARG A 525 52.12 10.16 0.73
C ARG A 525 51.60 10.54 -0.66
N ILE A 526 50.79 9.66 -1.26
CA ILE A 526 50.16 9.88 -2.56
C ILE A 526 48.69 10.24 -2.30
N PRO A 527 48.20 11.41 -2.74
CA PRO A 527 46.82 11.77 -2.51
C PRO A 527 45.87 11.03 -3.46
N VAL A 528 44.77 10.47 -2.93
CA VAL A 528 43.75 9.73 -3.69
C VAL A 528 42.34 10.29 -3.46
N TYR A 529 42.16 11.59 -3.71
CA TYR A 529 40.97 12.35 -3.29
C TYR A 529 39.61 11.73 -3.67
N VAL A 530 39.43 11.32 -4.93
CA VAL A 530 38.17 10.70 -5.40
C VAL A 530 37.91 9.36 -4.69
N SER A 531 38.96 8.55 -4.50
CA SER A 531 38.87 7.29 -3.77
C SER A 531 38.54 7.51 -2.29
N SER A 532 39.11 8.55 -1.67
CA SER A 532 38.81 8.90 -0.29
C SER A 532 37.34 9.28 -0.10
N ILE A 533 36.75 10.03 -1.04
CA ILE A 533 35.30 10.32 -1.00
C ILE A 533 34.48 9.05 -1.21
N ALA A 534 34.83 8.22 -2.21
CA ALA A 534 34.13 6.94 -2.42
C ALA A 534 34.18 6.07 -1.14
N HIS A 535 35.32 5.99 -0.47
CA HIS A 535 35.48 5.27 0.78
C HIS A 535 34.57 5.82 1.88
N GLN A 536 34.52 7.15 2.05
CA GLN A 536 33.60 7.78 3.00
C GLN A 536 32.14 7.48 2.66
N LEU A 537 31.76 7.47 1.38
CA LEU A 537 30.40 7.09 0.94
C LEU A 537 30.05 5.64 1.29
N PHE A 538 30.98 4.70 1.18
CA PHE A 538 30.74 3.31 1.60
C PHE A 538 30.63 3.16 3.12
N ILE A 539 31.50 3.79 3.91
CA ILE A 539 31.40 3.82 5.39
C ILE A 539 30.03 4.38 5.80
N SER A 540 29.66 5.48 5.15
CA SER A 540 28.43 6.22 5.32
C SER A 540 27.19 5.42 4.87
N GLY A 541 27.33 4.56 3.85
CA GLY A 541 26.29 3.63 3.39
C GLY A 541 25.94 2.56 4.43
N CYS A 542 26.87 2.18 5.30
CA CYS A 542 26.58 1.36 6.49
C CYS A 542 25.69 2.11 7.51
N PHE A 543 25.53 3.42 7.37
CA PHE A 543 24.77 4.31 8.25
C PHE A 543 23.70 5.18 7.53
N SER A 544 23.26 4.84 6.30
CA SER A 544 22.13 5.50 5.58
C SER A 544 22.39 6.94 5.04
N VAL A 545 23.56 7.26 4.49
CA VAL A 545 23.95 8.66 4.24
C VAL A 545 23.31 9.39 3.06
N TYR A 546 23.06 8.78 1.89
CA TYR A 546 22.41 9.54 0.79
C TYR A 546 20.95 9.89 1.12
N GLU A 547 20.25 9.00 1.82
CA GLU A 547 18.91 9.27 2.35
C GLU A 547 18.93 10.37 3.42
N THR A 548 19.97 10.36 4.27
CA THR A 548 20.15 11.34 5.35
C THR A 548 20.56 12.72 4.83
N LEU A 549 21.40 12.80 3.78
CA LEU A 549 21.92 14.07 3.23
C LEU A 549 20.93 14.77 2.30
N THR A 550 20.06 14.02 1.62
CA THR A 550 19.20 14.58 0.56
C THR A 550 17.72 14.59 0.92
N GLY A 551 17.29 13.83 1.93
CA GLY A 551 15.87 13.54 2.17
C GLY A 551 15.22 12.70 1.05
N VAL A 552 15.99 12.36 0.01
CA VAL A 552 15.59 11.49 -1.09
C VAL A 552 16.10 10.10 -0.75
N LYS A 553 15.18 9.20 -0.46
CA LYS A 553 15.51 7.78 -0.35
C LYS A 553 16.01 7.28 -1.70
N VAL A 554 17.25 6.79 -1.75
CA VAL A 554 17.83 6.05 -2.89
C VAL A 554 17.52 4.56 -2.74
N GLU A 555 16.55 4.21 -1.91
CA GLU A 555 15.73 3.04 -2.18
C GLU A 555 15.03 3.28 -3.53
N GLY A 556 15.14 2.32 -4.45
CA GLY A 556 14.11 2.11 -5.45
C GLY A 556 12.82 1.71 -4.75
N LYS A 557 12.29 2.56 -3.85
CA LYS A 557 10.90 2.47 -3.49
C LYS A 557 10.18 2.55 -4.82
N PRO A 558 9.32 1.58 -5.18
CA PRO A 558 8.26 1.93 -6.12
C PRO A 558 7.71 3.25 -5.59
N HIS A 559 7.60 4.26 -6.45
CA HIS A 559 6.94 5.52 -6.09
C HIS A 559 5.80 5.15 -5.14
N LEU A 560 5.64 5.86 -4.01
CA LEU A 560 4.39 5.73 -3.26
C LEU A 560 3.30 6.06 -4.27
N LEU A 561 2.76 5.01 -4.86
CA LEU A 561 1.91 5.13 -6.01
C LEU A 561 0.69 5.78 -5.42
N SER A 562 0.40 6.98 -5.89
CA SER A 562 -0.97 7.45 -5.84
C SER A 562 -1.79 6.27 -6.36
N LYS A 563 -2.71 5.80 -5.52
CA LYS A 563 -3.57 4.67 -5.83
C LYS A 563 -4.24 4.90 -7.19
N GLU A 564 -4.59 6.14 -7.48
CA GLU A 564 -5.18 6.56 -8.75
C GLU A 564 -4.19 6.43 -9.92
N ASP A 565 -2.96 6.93 -9.76
CA ASP A 565 -1.94 6.87 -10.82
C ASP A 565 -1.51 5.42 -11.13
N ALA A 566 -1.36 4.58 -10.09
CA ALA A 566 -1.10 3.15 -10.25
C ALA A 566 -2.19 2.47 -11.06
N LEU A 567 -3.45 2.67 -10.67
CA LEU A 567 -4.58 2.01 -11.31
C LEU A 567 -4.80 2.54 -12.74
N HIS A 568 -4.48 3.81 -13.02
CA HIS A 568 -4.50 4.39 -14.36
C HIS A 568 -3.39 3.88 -15.27
N SER A 569 -2.24 3.51 -14.70
CA SER A 569 -1.11 2.95 -15.46
C SER A 569 -1.31 1.48 -15.88
N LEU A 570 -2.28 0.79 -15.28
CA LEU A 570 -2.64 -0.59 -15.63
C LEU A 570 -3.49 -0.64 -16.91
N PRO A 571 -3.49 -1.78 -17.64
CA PRO A 571 -4.42 -2.00 -18.73
C PRO A 571 -5.87 -1.66 -18.36
N ALA A 572 -6.66 -1.29 -19.36
CA ALA A 572 -8.09 -1.07 -19.17
C ALA A 572 -8.74 -2.34 -18.60
N GLU A 573 -9.71 -2.15 -17.70
CA GLU A 573 -10.51 -3.26 -17.16
C GLU A 573 -11.16 -4.04 -18.31
N TRP A 574 -11.29 -5.35 -18.16
CA TRP A 574 -11.98 -6.17 -19.16
C TRP A 574 -13.40 -5.62 -19.41
N PRO A 575 -13.79 -5.37 -20.67
CA PRO A 575 -15.00 -4.61 -20.99
C PRO A 575 -16.29 -5.37 -20.62
N GLU A 576 -16.25 -6.70 -20.66
CA GLU A 576 -17.38 -7.57 -20.34
C GLU A 576 -17.24 -8.14 -18.92
N ASP A 577 -18.36 -8.39 -18.23
CA ASP A 577 -18.33 -9.07 -16.93
C ASP A 577 -18.48 -10.58 -17.16
N PRO A 578 -17.41 -11.40 -17.00
CA PRO A 578 -17.49 -12.84 -17.24
C PRO A 578 -18.27 -13.58 -16.14
N MET A 579 -18.82 -12.88 -15.14
CA MET A 579 -19.54 -13.52 -14.04
C MET A 579 -20.75 -14.33 -14.51
N ASP A 580 -21.47 -13.89 -15.54
CA ASP A 580 -22.61 -14.66 -16.07
C ASP A 580 -22.15 -15.96 -16.76
N ASP A 581 -21.06 -15.89 -17.52
CA ASP A 581 -20.42 -17.07 -18.13
C ASP A 581 -19.87 -18.02 -17.07
N LEU A 582 -19.24 -17.49 -16.01
CA LEU A 582 -18.75 -18.27 -14.88
C LEU A 582 -19.86 -19.01 -14.14
N VAL A 583 -20.99 -18.34 -13.88
CA VAL A 583 -22.17 -18.97 -13.27
C VAL A 583 -22.68 -20.10 -14.17
N SER A 584 -22.66 -19.91 -15.49
CA SER A 584 -23.02 -20.96 -16.45
C SER A 584 -22.03 -22.15 -16.38
N VAL A 585 -20.71 -21.92 -16.36
CA VAL A 585 -19.71 -23.00 -16.32
C VAL A 585 -19.72 -23.72 -14.96
N ALA A 586 -19.86 -22.99 -13.85
CA ALA A 586 -19.95 -23.55 -12.51
C ALA A 586 -21.21 -24.41 -12.33
N SER A 587 -22.36 -24.00 -12.88
CA SER A 587 -23.59 -24.79 -12.85
C SER A 587 -23.53 -26.05 -13.72
N HIS A 588 -22.77 -26.04 -14.82
CA HIS A 588 -22.53 -27.24 -15.64
C HIS A 588 -21.52 -28.22 -15.01
N ASN A 589 -20.68 -27.76 -14.07
CA ASN A 589 -19.70 -28.59 -13.34
C ASN A 589 -20.20 -29.01 -11.95
N SER A 590 -21.50 -29.29 -11.81
CA SER A 590 -22.25 -29.48 -10.55
C SER A 590 -21.80 -30.63 -9.63
N LYS A 591 -20.75 -31.37 -10.00
CA LYS A 591 -20.20 -32.49 -9.20
C LYS A 591 -18.84 -32.18 -8.54
N LYS A 592 -18.25 -31.01 -8.80
CA LYS A 592 -16.94 -30.62 -8.23
C LYS A 592 -17.11 -29.52 -7.17
N ILE A 593 -16.94 -29.89 -5.91
CA ILE A 593 -17.11 -29.02 -4.74
C ILE A 593 -15.82 -28.24 -4.47
N LEU A 594 -15.90 -26.93 -4.23
CA LEU A 594 -14.77 -26.14 -3.74
C LEU A 594 -14.72 -26.22 -2.20
N VAL A 595 -13.65 -26.78 -1.65
CA VAL A 595 -13.44 -26.86 -0.19
C VAL A 595 -12.40 -25.81 0.21
N VAL A 596 -12.82 -24.83 0.99
CA VAL A 596 -11.96 -23.74 1.45
C VAL A 596 -11.50 -24.03 2.87
N LEU A 597 -10.20 -24.18 3.07
CA LEU A 597 -9.60 -24.24 4.40
C LEU A 597 -9.21 -22.82 4.79
N ASP A 598 -9.89 -22.28 5.79
CA ASP A 598 -9.74 -20.89 6.21
C ASP A 598 -8.93 -20.81 7.52
N ASP A 599 -7.76 -20.18 7.46
CA ASP A 599 -6.84 -20.04 8.60
C ASP A 599 -7.35 -19.08 9.70
N ASP A 600 -8.40 -18.30 9.41
CA ASP A 600 -9.02 -17.29 10.30
C ASP A 600 -10.51 -17.11 9.94
N PRO A 601 -11.44 -17.02 10.93
CA PRO A 601 -12.90 -16.91 10.69
C PRO A 601 -13.33 -15.73 9.82
N THR A 602 -12.46 -14.73 9.67
CA THR A 602 -12.75 -13.54 8.86
C THR A 602 -12.74 -13.80 7.35
N GLY A 603 -12.39 -14.99 6.84
CA GLY A 603 -12.26 -15.21 5.40
C GLY A 603 -13.53 -15.40 4.59
N THR A 604 -14.67 -15.50 5.28
CA THR A 604 -16.01 -15.57 4.67
C THR A 604 -16.51 -14.22 4.15
N GLN A 605 -15.63 -13.22 4.04
CA GLN A 605 -15.92 -11.83 3.72
C GLN A 605 -16.72 -11.60 2.45
N THR A 606 -16.45 -12.32 1.36
CA THR A 606 -16.97 -12.02 0.02
C THR A 606 -18.06 -13.00 -0.44
N VAL A 607 -18.40 -14.00 0.37
CA VAL A 607 -19.34 -15.07 0.02
C VAL A 607 -20.68 -14.90 0.75
N HIS A 608 -21.73 -15.53 0.22
CA HIS A 608 -23.05 -15.62 0.86
C HIS A 608 -23.73 -16.94 0.46
N ASP A 609 -24.71 -17.36 1.25
CA ASP A 609 -25.41 -18.64 1.11
C ASP A 609 -24.49 -19.88 1.15
N ILE A 610 -23.35 -19.78 1.86
CA ILE A 610 -22.36 -20.85 2.01
C ILE A 610 -22.33 -21.35 3.45
N GLU A 611 -22.16 -22.67 3.62
CA GLU A 611 -21.96 -23.32 4.93
C GLU A 611 -20.50 -23.23 5.38
N VAL A 612 -20.32 -22.93 6.67
CA VAL A 612 -19.03 -22.89 7.37
C VAL A 612 -19.06 -23.94 8.46
N LEU A 613 -18.11 -24.87 8.42
CA LEU A 613 -17.90 -25.88 9.45
C LEU A 613 -16.74 -25.49 10.34
N THR A 614 -16.93 -25.59 11.65
CA THR A 614 -15.88 -25.38 12.66
C THR A 614 -15.38 -26.71 13.24
N GLU A 615 -16.10 -27.81 12.97
CA GLU A 615 -15.71 -29.18 13.23
C GLU A 615 -15.92 -30.02 11.97
N TRP A 616 -15.04 -30.99 11.71
CA TRP A 616 -14.98 -31.73 10.43
C TRP A 616 -14.83 -33.26 10.62
N PRO A 617 -15.72 -33.92 11.40
CA PRO A 617 -15.77 -35.38 11.41
C PRO A 617 -16.19 -35.89 10.02
N VAL A 618 -15.77 -37.11 9.67
CA VAL A 618 -16.01 -37.69 8.34
C VAL A 618 -17.51 -37.72 8.02
N GLU A 619 -18.35 -38.00 9.01
CA GLU A 619 -19.80 -38.06 8.90
C GLU A 619 -20.40 -36.70 8.50
N ALA A 620 -19.93 -35.61 9.11
CA ALA A 620 -20.38 -34.27 8.77
C ALA A 620 -19.96 -33.87 7.35
N LEU A 621 -18.73 -34.22 6.95
CA LEU A 621 -18.23 -33.98 5.59
C LEU A 621 -19.03 -34.78 4.54
N VAL A 622 -19.39 -36.04 4.85
CA VAL A 622 -20.27 -36.86 4.01
C VAL A 622 -21.64 -36.20 3.87
N GLU A 623 -22.24 -35.70 4.97
CA GLU A 623 -23.51 -34.98 4.93
C GLU A 623 -23.46 -33.76 4.00
N GLN A 624 -22.36 -32.99 4.04
CA GLN A 624 -22.19 -31.84 3.15
C GLN A 624 -21.97 -32.28 1.69
N PHE A 625 -21.16 -33.29 1.43
CA PHE A 625 -20.93 -33.78 0.08
C PHE A 625 -22.20 -34.34 -0.57
N LEU A 626 -23.10 -34.95 0.22
CA LEU A 626 -24.42 -35.39 -0.27
C LEU A 626 -25.34 -34.23 -0.70
N LYS A 627 -25.16 -33.02 -0.14
CA LYS A 627 -25.91 -31.82 -0.55
C LYS A 627 -25.39 -31.21 -1.86
N LEU A 628 -24.21 -31.65 -2.33
CA LEU A 628 -23.52 -31.11 -3.51
C LEU A 628 -23.43 -29.58 -3.52
N PRO A 629 -22.93 -28.94 -2.45
CA PRO A 629 -22.77 -27.49 -2.42
C PRO A 629 -21.69 -27.06 -3.42
N THR A 630 -21.84 -25.86 -4.00
CA THR A 630 -20.80 -25.28 -4.87
C THR A 630 -19.51 -25.01 -4.09
N CYS A 631 -19.63 -24.64 -2.81
CA CYS A 631 -18.52 -24.32 -1.92
C CYS A 631 -18.83 -24.72 -0.48
N LEU A 632 -17.81 -25.15 0.25
CA LEU A 632 -17.84 -25.49 1.67
C LEU A 632 -16.63 -24.86 2.36
N PHE A 633 -16.85 -24.10 3.44
CA PHE A 633 -15.75 -23.57 4.27
C PHE A 633 -15.49 -24.49 5.46
N ILE A 634 -14.22 -24.74 5.75
CA ILE A 634 -13.75 -25.37 6.98
C ILE A 634 -12.86 -24.38 7.69
N LEU A 635 -13.28 -23.95 8.88
CA LEU A 635 -12.53 -23.03 9.71
C LEU A 635 -11.44 -23.79 10.47
N THR A 636 -10.18 -23.59 10.10
CA THR A 636 -9.05 -24.27 10.75
C THR A 636 -8.53 -23.51 11.96
N ASN A 637 -8.61 -22.16 11.93
CA ASN A 637 -8.03 -21.27 12.94
C ASN A 637 -6.52 -21.57 13.20
N SER A 638 -5.81 -22.07 12.20
CA SER A 638 -4.44 -22.53 12.29
C SER A 638 -3.44 -21.42 12.65
N ARG A 639 -3.79 -20.15 12.39
CA ARG A 639 -2.97 -18.98 12.78
C ARG A 639 -2.79 -18.82 14.30
N SER A 640 -3.67 -19.42 15.09
CA SER A 640 -3.55 -19.45 16.56
C SER A 640 -2.64 -20.57 17.08
N MET A 641 -2.07 -21.39 16.18
CA MET A 641 -1.27 -22.57 16.50
C MET A 641 0.19 -22.40 16.06
N THR A 642 1.06 -23.31 16.50
CA THR A 642 2.42 -23.46 15.97
C THR A 642 2.39 -24.11 14.58
N ALA A 643 3.44 -23.91 13.77
CA ALA A 643 3.53 -24.46 12.41
C ALA A 643 3.31 -25.99 12.38
N ASP A 644 3.96 -26.74 13.27
CA ASP A 644 3.79 -28.21 13.35
C ASP A 644 2.33 -28.64 13.59
N LYS A 645 1.62 -27.91 14.45
CA LYS A 645 0.21 -28.18 14.75
C LYS A 645 -0.68 -27.81 13.57
N ALA A 646 -0.41 -26.69 12.90
CA ALA A 646 -1.12 -26.26 11.70
C ALA A 646 -0.94 -27.28 10.55
N MET A 647 0.27 -27.77 10.32
CA MET A 647 0.55 -28.80 9.32
C MET A 647 -0.21 -30.11 9.62
N LEU A 648 -0.15 -30.58 10.87
CA LEU A 648 -0.86 -31.80 11.27
C LEU A 648 -2.38 -31.65 11.12
N LEU A 649 -2.92 -30.46 11.45
CA LEU A 649 -4.33 -30.12 11.29
C LEU A 649 -4.76 -30.18 9.81
N VAL A 650 -4.02 -29.51 8.92
CA VAL A 650 -4.31 -29.51 7.47
C VAL A 650 -4.22 -30.92 6.88
N GLN A 651 -3.19 -31.70 7.26
CA GLN A 651 -3.09 -33.10 6.84
C GLN A 651 -4.31 -33.92 7.29
N THR A 652 -4.76 -33.72 8.53
CA THR A 652 -5.92 -34.43 9.09
C THR A 652 -7.20 -34.07 8.35
N ILE A 653 -7.43 -32.78 8.09
CA ILE A 653 -8.59 -32.31 7.32
C ILE A 653 -8.56 -32.93 5.90
N CYS A 654 -7.43 -32.89 5.21
CA CYS A 654 -7.31 -33.46 3.87
C CYS A 654 -7.57 -34.98 3.85
N ARG A 655 -7.08 -35.74 4.85
CA ARG A 655 -7.38 -37.17 4.98
C ARG A 655 -8.87 -37.43 5.24
N ASN A 656 -9.51 -36.62 6.08
CA ASN A 656 -10.94 -36.72 6.35
C ASN A 656 -11.78 -36.39 5.09
N LEU A 657 -11.36 -35.41 4.29
CA LEU A 657 -11.99 -35.09 3.00
C LEU A 657 -11.88 -36.25 2.02
N GLU A 658 -10.71 -36.89 1.90
CA GLU A 658 -10.54 -38.09 1.06
C GLU A 658 -11.43 -39.25 1.54
N ALA A 659 -11.50 -39.47 2.85
CA ALA A 659 -12.36 -40.50 3.43
C ALA A 659 -13.84 -40.21 3.16
N ALA A 660 -14.28 -38.96 3.31
CA ALA A 660 -15.65 -38.55 3.04
C ALA A 660 -16.00 -38.69 1.55
N ALA A 661 -15.12 -38.26 0.64
CA ALA A 661 -15.32 -38.38 -0.80
C ALA A 661 -15.47 -39.83 -1.26
N LYS A 662 -14.73 -40.78 -0.67
CA LYS A 662 -14.88 -42.22 -0.96
C LYS A 662 -16.26 -42.78 -0.58
N ASN A 663 -16.95 -42.16 0.37
CA ASN A 663 -18.29 -42.57 0.82
C ASN A 663 -19.42 -41.95 0.00
N VAL A 664 -19.14 -41.00 -0.90
CA VAL A 664 -20.15 -40.32 -1.73
C VAL A 664 -19.87 -40.59 -3.21
N PRO A 665 -20.62 -41.49 -3.87
CA PRO A 665 -20.36 -41.88 -5.25
C PRO A 665 -20.38 -40.70 -6.24
N GLY A 666 -19.29 -40.52 -6.99
CA GLY A 666 -19.21 -39.53 -8.07
C GLY A 666 -19.01 -38.09 -7.63
N VAL A 667 -18.69 -37.83 -6.35
CA VAL A 667 -18.26 -36.51 -5.87
C VAL A 667 -16.79 -36.26 -6.19
N SER A 668 -16.47 -35.04 -6.60
CA SER A 668 -15.10 -34.55 -6.73
C SER A 668 -14.95 -33.26 -5.91
N TYR A 669 -13.74 -32.94 -5.46
CA TYR A 669 -13.48 -31.67 -4.78
C TYR A 669 -12.13 -31.07 -5.17
N THR A 670 -11.97 -29.76 -4.93
CA THR A 670 -10.69 -29.02 -4.98
C THR A 670 -10.49 -28.31 -3.65
N VAL A 671 -9.26 -28.32 -3.13
CA VAL A 671 -8.90 -27.60 -1.91
C VAL A 671 -8.31 -26.23 -2.24
N VAL A 672 -8.78 -25.20 -1.57
CA VAL A 672 -8.21 -23.84 -1.56
C VAL A 672 -7.77 -23.51 -0.14
N LEU A 673 -6.51 -23.09 0.01
CA LEU A 673 -5.97 -22.59 1.26
C LEU A 673 -6.18 -21.09 1.32
N ARG A 674 -7.22 -20.67 2.02
CA ARG A 674 -7.47 -19.24 2.21
C ARG A 674 -6.69 -18.74 3.41
N GLY A 675 -6.08 -17.58 3.27
CA GLY A 675 -5.61 -16.87 4.45
C GLY A 675 -5.50 -15.37 4.32
N ASP A 676 -4.64 -14.79 5.16
CA ASP A 676 -4.62 -13.34 5.32
C ASP A 676 -4.21 -12.66 4.02
N SER A 677 -4.98 -11.64 3.64
CA SER A 677 -4.62 -10.83 2.48
C SER A 677 -3.28 -10.13 2.69
N THR A 678 -2.82 -9.91 3.93
CA THR A 678 -1.50 -9.33 4.22
C THR A 678 -0.40 -10.39 4.36
N LEU A 679 -0.54 -11.55 3.72
CA LEU A 679 0.47 -12.62 3.63
C LEU A 679 0.80 -13.38 4.92
N ARG A 680 0.30 -12.94 6.08
CA ARG A 680 0.51 -13.62 7.37
C ARG A 680 -0.16 -15.00 7.43
N GLY A 681 0.56 -15.97 7.99
CA GLY A 681 0.10 -17.35 8.18
C GLY A 681 1.27 -18.33 8.07
N HIS A 682 0.97 -19.62 8.22
CA HIS A 682 1.97 -20.70 8.10
C HIS A 682 2.13 -21.10 6.63
N PHE A 683 2.76 -20.24 5.85
CA PHE A 683 3.04 -20.49 4.44
C PHE A 683 4.57 -20.46 4.19
N PRO A 684 5.15 -21.46 3.52
CA PRO A 684 4.50 -22.50 2.71
C PRO A 684 4.02 -23.76 3.46
N GLU A 685 4.20 -23.86 4.78
CA GLU A 685 4.03 -25.10 5.54
C GLU A 685 2.63 -25.74 5.41
N GLU A 686 1.55 -24.96 5.45
CA GLU A 686 0.19 -25.46 5.23
C GLU A 686 -0.03 -25.98 3.81
N ALA A 687 0.62 -25.36 2.82
CA ALA A 687 0.55 -25.79 1.43
C ALA A 687 1.27 -27.12 1.23
N ASP A 688 2.49 -27.24 1.78
CA ASP A 688 3.23 -28.49 1.78
C ASP A 688 2.46 -29.62 2.48
N ALA A 689 1.82 -29.31 3.61
CA ALA A 689 0.96 -30.24 4.33
C ALA A 689 -0.23 -30.72 3.47
N ALA A 690 -0.89 -29.83 2.74
CA ALA A 690 -1.97 -30.20 1.83
C ALA A 690 -1.48 -31.06 0.65
N VAL A 691 -0.37 -30.68 0.00
CA VAL A 691 0.24 -31.45 -1.12
C VAL A 691 0.67 -32.84 -0.67
N SER A 692 1.20 -32.98 0.55
CA SER A 692 1.63 -34.28 1.09
C SER A 692 0.51 -35.33 1.18
N VAL A 693 -0.75 -34.88 1.21
CA VAL A 693 -1.93 -35.76 1.23
C VAL A 693 -2.59 -35.82 -0.16
N LEU A 694 -2.84 -34.67 -0.79
CA LEU A 694 -3.61 -34.58 -2.04
C LEU A 694 -2.81 -34.98 -3.30
N GLY A 695 -1.49 -35.11 -3.18
CA GLY A 695 -0.56 -35.43 -4.28
C GLY A 695 0.02 -34.20 -4.98
N GLU A 696 0.89 -34.43 -5.97
CA GLU A 696 1.52 -33.36 -6.74
C GLU A 696 0.53 -32.49 -7.52
N MET A 697 0.87 -31.21 -7.69
CA MET A 697 0.06 -30.18 -8.35
C MET A 697 0.81 -29.64 -9.58
N ASP A 698 0.11 -29.31 -10.66
CA ASP A 698 0.72 -28.74 -11.86
C ASP A 698 1.26 -27.32 -11.62
N ALA A 699 0.60 -26.53 -10.76
CA ALA A 699 1.05 -25.20 -10.36
C ALA A 699 0.44 -24.75 -9.01
N TRP A 700 1.10 -23.78 -8.38
CA TRP A 700 0.59 -23.11 -7.18
C TRP A 700 0.14 -21.69 -7.54
N ILE A 701 -1.08 -21.33 -7.16
CA ILE A 701 -1.65 -20.02 -7.44
C ILE A 701 -1.62 -19.20 -6.15
N ILE A 702 -0.87 -18.10 -6.15
CA ILE A 702 -0.77 -17.18 -5.00
C ILE A 702 -1.56 -15.91 -5.33
N CYS A 703 -2.73 -15.76 -4.70
CA CYS A 703 -3.66 -14.67 -4.99
C CYS A 703 -4.19 -13.98 -3.71
N PRO A 704 -3.36 -13.14 -3.06
CA PRO A 704 -3.72 -12.42 -1.83
C PRO A 704 -4.60 -11.17 -2.07
N PHE A 705 -5.04 -10.93 -3.30
CA PHE A 705 -5.84 -9.75 -3.67
C PHE A 705 -7.16 -9.69 -2.90
N PHE A 706 -7.47 -8.52 -2.35
CA PHE A 706 -8.72 -8.27 -1.64
C PHE A 706 -9.10 -6.79 -1.71
N LEU A 707 -9.95 -6.45 -2.66
CA LEU A 707 -10.27 -5.07 -3.03
C LEU A 707 -10.89 -4.27 -1.87
N GLN A 708 -11.85 -4.86 -1.17
CA GLN A 708 -12.56 -4.24 -0.04
C GLN A 708 -11.64 -4.02 1.17
N GLY A 709 -10.58 -4.82 1.26
CA GLY A 709 -9.49 -4.64 2.22
C GLY A 709 -8.45 -3.61 1.78
N GLY A 710 -8.50 -3.14 0.54
CA GLY A 710 -7.45 -2.30 -0.05
C GLY A 710 -6.16 -3.08 -0.36
N ARG A 711 -6.26 -4.37 -0.71
CA ARG A 711 -5.09 -5.20 -1.01
C ARG A 711 -5.01 -5.43 -2.50
N TYR A 712 -3.91 -5.00 -3.09
CA TYR A 712 -3.67 -5.03 -4.53
C TYR A 712 -2.44 -5.89 -4.81
N THR A 713 -2.46 -6.65 -5.90
CA THR A 713 -1.23 -7.26 -6.42
C THR A 713 -0.99 -6.67 -7.79
N ILE A 714 0.16 -6.03 -7.98
CA ILE A 714 0.52 -5.31 -9.20
C ILE A 714 1.96 -5.70 -9.53
N ASN A 715 2.20 -6.20 -10.75
CA ASN A 715 3.54 -6.61 -11.22
C ASN A 715 4.28 -7.52 -10.22
N ASP A 716 3.61 -8.58 -9.75
CA ASP A 716 4.11 -9.55 -8.76
C ASP A 716 4.34 -9.00 -7.34
N VAL A 717 4.12 -7.69 -7.11
CA VAL A 717 4.26 -7.06 -5.79
C VAL A 717 2.89 -6.91 -5.14
N HIS A 718 2.77 -7.34 -3.89
CA HIS A 718 1.57 -7.17 -3.08
C HIS A 718 1.62 -5.85 -2.29
N TYR A 719 0.53 -5.09 -2.34
CA TYR A 719 0.38 -3.76 -1.74
C TYR A 719 -0.82 -3.71 -0.80
N VAL A 720 -0.67 -2.95 0.28
CA VAL A 720 -1.73 -2.55 1.19
C VAL A 720 -1.99 -1.05 1.00
N ALA A 721 -3.23 -0.70 0.71
CA ALA A 721 -3.64 0.68 0.56
C ALA A 721 -3.74 1.36 1.94
N ASP A 722 -3.09 2.50 2.06
CA ASP A 722 -3.29 3.46 3.13
C ASP A 722 -3.80 4.77 2.52
N SER A 723 -5.08 5.04 2.72
CA SER A 723 -5.79 6.17 2.12
C SER A 723 -5.66 6.21 0.58
N ASP A 724 -4.96 7.20 0.06
CA ASP A 724 -4.66 7.48 -1.35
C ASP A 724 -3.35 6.85 -1.84
N ARG A 725 -2.67 6.06 -1.00
CA ARG A 725 -1.34 5.49 -1.29
C ARG A 725 -1.34 3.96 -1.27
N LEU A 726 -0.52 3.34 -2.12
CA LEU A 726 -0.24 1.91 -2.08
C LEU A 726 1.13 1.66 -1.42
N ILE A 727 1.14 0.96 -0.28
CA ILE A 727 2.36 0.60 0.47
C ILE A 727 2.68 -0.87 0.20
N PRO A 728 3.89 -1.24 -0.24
CA PRO A 728 4.29 -2.64 -0.38
C PRO A 728 4.08 -3.41 0.93
N ALA A 729 3.51 -4.62 0.85
CA ALA A 729 3.08 -5.37 2.03
C ALA A 729 4.22 -5.62 3.03
N GLY A 730 5.45 -5.83 2.56
CA GLY A 730 6.67 -6.00 3.37
C GLY A 730 7.14 -4.74 4.11
N GLU A 731 6.63 -3.57 3.75
CA GLU A 731 6.94 -2.30 4.42
C GLU A 731 5.89 -1.90 5.48
N THR A 732 4.77 -2.63 5.54
CA THR A 732 3.68 -2.35 6.47
C THR A 732 3.96 -2.85 7.89
N GLU A 733 3.14 -2.45 8.86
CA GLU A 733 3.19 -3.01 10.21
C GLU A 733 2.90 -4.53 10.24
N PHE A 734 2.19 -5.07 9.24
CA PHE A 734 1.88 -6.50 9.14
C PHE A 734 3.12 -7.35 8.87
N ALA A 735 4.12 -6.79 8.17
CA ALA A 735 5.41 -7.44 7.93
C ALA A 735 6.27 -7.56 9.20
N LYS A 736 6.00 -6.72 10.21
CA LYS A 736 6.71 -6.69 11.50
C LYS A 736 5.98 -7.49 12.58
N ASP A 737 5.02 -8.34 12.19
CA ASP A 737 4.32 -9.22 13.10
C ASP A 737 5.33 -10.14 13.83
N ALA A 738 5.19 -10.26 15.15
CA ALA A 738 6.14 -11.01 15.97
C ALA A 738 6.09 -12.53 15.73
N ALA A 739 4.95 -13.05 15.25
CA ALA A 739 4.75 -14.46 14.99
C ALA A 739 4.87 -14.80 13.50
N PHE A 740 4.37 -13.93 12.61
CA PHE A 740 4.26 -14.19 11.16
C PHE A 740 4.94 -13.12 10.30
N GLY A 741 5.98 -12.47 10.82
CA GLY A 741 6.69 -11.42 10.11
C GLY A 741 7.35 -11.92 8.82
N TYR A 742 7.33 -11.09 7.78
CA TYR A 742 7.90 -11.37 6.46
C TYR A 742 8.62 -10.12 5.94
N LYS A 743 9.54 -10.28 4.98
CA LYS A 743 10.36 -9.15 4.48
C LYS A 743 10.07 -8.77 3.03
N SER A 744 9.61 -9.72 2.20
CA SER A 744 9.36 -9.45 0.80
C SER A 744 7.92 -9.02 0.55
N SER A 745 7.74 -8.13 -0.42
CA SER A 745 6.43 -7.82 -1.01
C SER A 745 6.24 -8.52 -2.35
N ASN A 746 7.31 -9.08 -2.92
CA ASN A 746 7.28 -9.75 -4.22
C ASN A 746 6.94 -11.23 -4.02
N LEU A 747 5.80 -11.64 -4.57
CA LEU A 747 5.24 -12.98 -4.38
C LEU A 747 6.05 -14.10 -5.04
N ARG A 748 7.04 -13.77 -5.90
CA ARG A 748 7.94 -14.74 -6.55
C ARG A 748 9.27 -14.95 -5.84
N GLN A 749 9.74 -13.98 -5.04
CA GLN A 749 11.07 -14.06 -4.43
C GLN A 749 11.17 -15.15 -3.34
N ASP A 750 10.05 -15.48 -2.70
CA ASP A 750 10.04 -16.41 -1.55
C ASP A 750 9.87 -17.89 -1.94
N HIS A 751 9.60 -18.22 -3.22
CA HIS A 751 9.23 -19.58 -3.64
C HIS A 751 9.97 -20.06 -4.91
N LYS A 752 11.06 -20.80 -4.73
CA LYS A 752 11.94 -21.26 -5.81
C LYS A 752 11.52 -22.57 -6.52
N GLN A 753 10.44 -23.23 -6.11
CA GLN A 753 10.12 -24.60 -6.55
C GLN A 753 8.74 -24.84 -7.18
N SER A 754 7.96 -23.80 -7.49
CA SER A 754 6.68 -23.97 -8.18
C SER A 754 6.37 -22.80 -9.12
N VAL A 755 5.66 -23.07 -10.23
CA VAL A 755 5.16 -22.05 -11.15
C VAL A 755 4.16 -21.18 -10.37
N SER A 756 4.66 -20.10 -9.79
CA SER A 756 3.87 -19.14 -9.02
C SER A 756 3.31 -18.10 -9.99
N ILE A 757 2.01 -18.15 -10.25
CA ILE A 757 1.32 -17.18 -11.11
C ILE A 757 0.78 -16.05 -10.23
N SER A 758 1.41 -14.88 -10.33
CA SER A 758 0.89 -13.61 -9.80
C SER A 758 0.42 -12.76 -10.97
N VAL A 759 -0.88 -12.47 -11.02
CA VAL A 759 -1.50 -11.63 -12.05
C VAL A 759 -1.74 -10.24 -11.45
N PRO A 760 -1.54 -9.14 -12.21
CA PRO A 760 -1.97 -7.82 -11.76
C PRO A 760 -3.49 -7.75 -11.68
N TRP A 761 -4.04 -7.34 -10.53
CA TRP A 761 -5.49 -7.21 -10.32
C TRP A 761 -5.86 -5.76 -10.06
N ARG A 762 -6.64 -5.15 -10.96
CA ARG A 762 -7.19 -3.81 -10.81
C ARG A 762 -8.58 -3.86 -10.19
N SER A 763 -9.36 -4.90 -10.49
CA SER A 763 -10.73 -5.05 -10.01
C SER A 763 -11.13 -6.51 -9.76
N GLU A 764 -12.33 -6.69 -9.21
CA GLU A 764 -12.96 -8.01 -9.06
C GLU A 764 -13.24 -8.69 -10.42
N LYS A 765 -13.35 -7.93 -11.52
CA LYS A 765 -13.55 -8.50 -12.86
C LYS A 765 -12.32 -9.23 -13.36
N ASP A 766 -11.13 -8.69 -13.12
CA ASP A 766 -9.87 -9.34 -13.50
C ASP A 766 -9.75 -10.70 -12.80
N MET A 767 -10.17 -10.77 -11.53
CA MET A 767 -10.23 -12.01 -10.75
C MET A 767 -11.19 -13.02 -11.38
N ALA A 768 -12.36 -12.57 -11.84
CA ALA A 768 -13.35 -13.41 -12.50
C ALA A 768 -12.81 -13.96 -13.84
N VAL A 769 -12.16 -13.15 -14.67
CA VAL A 769 -11.52 -13.60 -15.91
C VAL A 769 -10.50 -14.70 -15.63
N PHE A 770 -9.63 -14.50 -14.63
CA PHE A 770 -8.64 -15.50 -14.26
C PHE A 770 -9.27 -16.79 -13.71
N ALA A 771 -10.26 -16.67 -12.83
CA ALA A 771 -10.98 -17.82 -12.30
C ALA A 771 -11.62 -18.66 -13.42
N SER A 772 -12.14 -18.01 -14.47
CA SER A 772 -12.67 -18.67 -15.65
C SER A 772 -11.60 -19.45 -16.41
N GLY A 773 -10.44 -18.83 -16.68
CA GLY A 773 -9.30 -19.50 -17.32
C GLY A 773 -8.80 -20.69 -16.51
N MET A 774 -8.75 -20.56 -15.18
CA MET A 774 -8.37 -21.65 -14.28
C MET A 774 -9.36 -22.82 -14.34
N ILE A 775 -10.67 -22.55 -14.33
CA ILE A 775 -11.71 -23.59 -14.48
C ILE A 775 -11.54 -24.34 -15.80
N GLN A 776 -11.28 -23.63 -16.91
CA GLN A 776 -11.05 -24.25 -18.20
C GLN A 776 -9.80 -25.13 -18.22
N ALA A 777 -8.74 -24.74 -17.51
CA ALA A 777 -7.54 -25.57 -17.37
C ALA A 777 -7.80 -26.82 -16.52
N GLU A 778 -8.57 -26.71 -15.44
CA GLU A 778 -8.98 -27.86 -14.64
C GLU A 778 -9.86 -28.84 -15.42
N LEU A 779 -10.76 -28.35 -16.27
CA LEU A 779 -11.58 -29.17 -17.17
C LEU A 779 -10.72 -29.96 -18.17
N LYS A 780 -9.50 -29.48 -18.47
CA LYS A 780 -8.48 -30.19 -19.26
C LYS A 780 -7.57 -31.11 -18.43
N GLY A 781 -7.91 -31.34 -17.16
CA GLY A 781 -7.22 -32.27 -16.27
C GLY A 781 -6.08 -31.67 -15.45
N LYS A 782 -5.87 -30.35 -15.45
CA LYS A 782 -4.86 -29.69 -14.63
C LYS A 782 -5.27 -29.59 -13.16
N LYS A 783 -4.32 -29.75 -12.25
CA LYS A 783 -4.50 -29.66 -10.80
C LYS A 783 -3.72 -28.46 -10.25
N PHE A 784 -4.40 -27.66 -9.45
CA PHE A 784 -3.82 -26.46 -8.84
C PHE A 784 -4.04 -26.47 -7.34
N LEU A 785 -3.06 -25.97 -6.60
CA LEU A 785 -3.25 -25.57 -5.20
C LEU A 785 -3.25 -24.06 -5.12
N CYS A 786 -4.27 -23.48 -4.49
CA CYS A 786 -4.40 -22.03 -4.39
C CYS A 786 -4.15 -21.57 -2.95
N ARG A 787 -3.25 -20.59 -2.77
CA ARG A 787 -3.12 -19.77 -1.56
C ARG A 787 -3.73 -18.40 -1.84
N THR A 788 -4.90 -18.11 -1.28
CA THR A 788 -5.68 -16.93 -1.70
C THR A 788 -6.22 -16.10 -0.56
N ALA A 789 -6.70 -14.90 -0.87
CA ALA A 789 -7.58 -14.10 -0.02
C ALA A 789 -9.06 -14.31 -0.40
N ALA A 790 -9.96 -13.50 0.18
CA ALA A 790 -11.41 -13.68 0.08
C ALA A 790 -11.95 -13.51 -1.35
N SER A 791 -11.50 -12.49 -2.10
CA SER A 791 -12.03 -12.15 -3.44
C SER A 791 -11.95 -13.30 -4.45
N PHE A 792 -10.90 -14.12 -4.36
CA PHE A 792 -10.75 -15.27 -5.26
C PHE A 792 -11.88 -16.30 -5.09
N VAL A 793 -12.30 -16.58 -3.86
CA VAL A 793 -13.32 -17.63 -3.60
C VAL A 793 -14.65 -17.24 -4.24
N SER A 794 -15.10 -15.99 -4.06
CA SER A 794 -16.34 -15.49 -4.67
C SER A 794 -16.29 -15.49 -6.19
N ALA A 795 -15.18 -15.06 -6.78
CA ALA A 795 -14.98 -15.12 -8.23
C ALA A 795 -14.98 -16.56 -8.76
N ARG A 796 -14.32 -17.48 -8.05
CA ARG A 796 -14.17 -18.89 -8.44
C ARG A 796 -15.48 -19.67 -8.49
N ILE A 797 -16.46 -19.27 -7.70
CA ILE A 797 -17.78 -19.92 -7.62
C ILE A 797 -18.91 -19.07 -8.22
N GLY A 798 -18.59 -17.91 -8.81
CA GLY A 798 -19.57 -17.05 -9.47
C GLY A 798 -20.56 -16.37 -8.51
N ILE A 799 -20.17 -16.08 -7.26
CA ILE A 799 -21.04 -15.35 -6.33
C ILE A 799 -21.04 -13.86 -6.67
N LYS A 800 -22.25 -13.33 -6.92
CA LYS A 800 -22.45 -11.88 -7.12
C LYS A 800 -22.51 -11.16 -5.77
N PRO A 801 -21.87 -9.99 -5.60
CA PRO A 801 -21.95 -9.23 -4.36
C PRO A 801 -23.40 -8.85 -4.00
N LYS A 802 -23.77 -9.04 -2.73
CA LYS A 802 -25.03 -8.53 -2.16
C LYS A 802 -24.79 -7.21 -1.42
N PRO A 803 -25.73 -6.25 -1.46
CA PRO A 803 -25.71 -5.10 -0.56
C PRO A 803 -25.64 -5.53 0.91
N PRO A 804 -25.09 -4.69 1.81
CA PRO A 804 -25.09 -4.98 3.24
C PRO A 804 -26.49 -5.26 3.77
N ILE A 805 -26.62 -6.37 4.49
CA ILE A 805 -27.87 -6.86 5.07
C ILE A 805 -28.18 -6.07 6.34
N CYS A 806 -29.40 -5.54 6.40
CA CYS A 806 -29.95 -4.89 7.57
C CYS A 806 -30.75 -5.88 8.42
N PRO A 807 -30.99 -5.59 9.71
CA PRO A 807 -31.82 -6.44 10.57
C PRO A 807 -33.20 -6.78 9.98
N ASN A 808 -33.81 -5.82 9.27
CA ASN A 808 -35.13 -6.00 8.63
C ASN A 808 -35.12 -7.09 7.54
N ASP A 809 -34.01 -7.22 6.80
CA ASP A 809 -33.87 -8.21 5.71
C ASP A 809 -33.84 -9.65 6.25
N LEU A 810 -33.43 -9.82 7.52
CA LEU A 810 -33.47 -11.10 8.22
C LEU A 810 -34.82 -11.37 8.90
N GLY A 811 -35.80 -10.48 8.76
CA GLY A 811 -37.09 -10.58 9.45
C GLY A 811 -36.98 -10.44 10.97
N LEU A 812 -35.90 -9.81 11.48
CA LEU A 812 -35.76 -9.51 12.90
C LEU A 812 -36.80 -8.45 13.28
N LYS A 813 -37.94 -8.90 13.83
CA LYS A 813 -38.92 -8.02 14.49
C LYS A 813 -38.22 -7.28 15.64
N ARG A 814 -38.76 -6.13 16.10
CA ARG A 814 -38.27 -5.40 17.29
C ARG A 814 -38.08 -6.39 18.47
N ALA A 815 -36.87 -6.91 18.61
CA ALA A 815 -36.55 -7.88 19.64
C ALA A 815 -36.43 -7.16 20.98
N LEU A 816 -36.95 -7.76 22.04
CA LEU A 816 -37.05 -7.17 23.37
C LEU A 816 -35.71 -7.14 24.13
N THR A 817 -34.57 -7.44 23.48
CA THR A 817 -33.23 -7.50 24.09
C THR A 817 -32.19 -6.69 23.30
N GLY A 818 -31.11 -6.30 23.98
CA GLY A 818 -29.96 -5.60 23.40
C GLY A 818 -29.03 -6.51 22.59
N GLY A 819 -28.14 -5.91 21.80
CA GLY A 819 -27.03 -6.59 21.14
C GLY A 819 -25.81 -6.78 22.06
N LEU A 820 -24.93 -7.71 21.71
CA LEU A 820 -23.67 -7.97 22.41
C LEU A 820 -22.50 -7.71 21.46
N ILE A 821 -21.56 -6.85 21.87
CA ILE A 821 -20.35 -6.53 21.11
C ILE A 821 -19.14 -6.96 21.94
N VAL A 822 -18.24 -7.77 21.39
CA VAL A 822 -17.07 -8.30 22.09
C VAL A 822 -15.79 -7.89 21.35
N VAL A 823 -14.90 -7.18 22.05
CA VAL A 823 -13.63 -6.68 21.48
C VAL A 823 -12.46 -7.06 22.38
N GLY A 824 -11.68 -8.06 21.95
CA GLY A 824 -10.52 -8.53 22.71
C GLY A 824 -9.16 -7.93 22.30
N SER A 825 -9.03 -7.48 21.05
CA SER A 825 -7.73 -7.12 20.46
C SER A 825 -7.21 -5.73 20.84
N TYR A 826 -5.91 -5.65 21.18
CA TYR A 826 -5.15 -4.41 21.33
C TYR A 826 -4.35 -4.09 20.06
N VAL A 827 -4.97 -3.34 19.14
CA VAL A 827 -4.33 -2.83 17.91
C VAL A 827 -4.74 -1.36 17.77
N PRO A 828 -3.86 -0.44 17.35
CA PRO A 828 -4.18 0.99 17.27
C PRO A 828 -5.46 1.31 16.51
N LYS A 829 -5.70 0.62 15.38
CA LYS A 829 -6.93 0.76 14.57
C LYS A 829 -8.18 0.31 15.33
N THR A 830 -8.11 -0.82 16.03
CA THR A 830 -9.22 -1.32 16.87
C THR A 830 -9.51 -0.36 18.02
N THR A 831 -8.49 0.25 18.63
CA THR A 831 -8.68 1.26 19.69
C THR A 831 -9.44 2.46 19.14
N LYS A 832 -8.99 3.04 18.01
CA LYS A 832 -9.69 4.15 17.35
C LYS A 832 -11.14 3.83 17.01
N GLN A 833 -11.42 2.61 16.52
CA GLN A 833 -12.79 2.18 16.21
C GLN A 833 -13.68 2.02 17.46
N VAL A 834 -13.12 1.58 18.58
CA VAL A 834 -13.83 1.51 19.86
C VAL A 834 -14.09 2.90 20.43
N ASP A 835 -13.11 3.80 20.36
CA ASP A 835 -13.26 5.19 20.84
C ASP A 835 -14.34 5.93 20.03
N GLU A 836 -14.36 5.73 18.71
CA GLU A 836 -15.39 6.30 17.84
C GLU A 836 -16.78 5.70 18.16
N LEU A 837 -16.86 4.39 18.39
CA LEU A 837 -18.11 3.74 18.83
C LEU A 837 -18.60 4.32 20.16
N ARG A 838 -17.71 4.53 21.14
CA ARG A 838 -18.04 5.13 22.44
C ARG A 838 -18.54 6.57 22.27
N SER A 839 -17.88 7.36 21.41
CA SER A 839 -18.25 8.74 21.10
C SER A 839 -19.63 8.83 20.45
N GLN A 840 -19.86 8.04 19.39
CA GLN A 840 -21.10 8.14 18.59
C GLN A 840 -22.31 7.45 19.22
N CYS A 841 -22.10 6.35 19.96
CA CYS A 841 -23.17 5.51 20.48
C CYS A 841 -23.30 5.56 22.01
N GLY A 842 -22.57 6.44 22.71
CA GLY A 842 -22.48 6.41 24.18
C GLY A 842 -23.81 6.53 24.94
N GLN A 843 -24.85 7.13 24.33
CA GLN A 843 -26.17 7.21 24.93
C GLN A 843 -26.94 5.88 24.89
N SER A 844 -26.81 5.11 23.80
CA SER A 844 -27.52 3.86 23.55
C SER A 844 -26.69 2.60 23.87
N LEU A 845 -25.37 2.74 24.00
CA LEU A 845 -24.42 1.67 24.29
C LEU A 845 -24.05 1.64 25.78
N ARG A 846 -23.91 0.45 26.36
CA ARG A 846 -23.30 0.24 27.69
C ARG A 846 -21.95 -0.42 27.53
N VAL A 847 -20.93 0.12 28.19
CA VAL A 847 -19.55 -0.33 28.07
C VAL A 847 -19.13 -1.06 29.34
N LEU A 848 -18.74 -2.31 29.20
CA LEU A 848 -18.17 -3.16 30.22
C LEU A 848 -16.70 -3.41 29.88
N GLU A 849 -15.82 -2.72 30.59
CA GLU A 849 -14.39 -2.96 30.47
C GLU A 849 -14.00 -4.18 31.31
N VAL A 850 -13.20 -5.08 30.70
CA VAL A 850 -12.62 -6.28 31.32
C VAL A 850 -11.16 -5.99 31.63
N SER A 851 -10.78 -6.02 32.91
CA SER A 851 -9.41 -5.75 33.34
C SER A 851 -8.45 -6.87 32.92
N VAL A 852 -7.52 -6.58 32.01
CA VAL A 852 -6.50 -7.55 31.56
C VAL A 852 -5.62 -8.00 32.72
N GLU A 853 -5.27 -7.10 33.64
CA GLU A 853 -4.45 -7.41 34.82
C GLU A 853 -5.14 -8.46 35.71
N MET A 854 -6.43 -8.28 36.00
CA MET A 854 -7.21 -9.21 36.85
C MET A 854 -7.34 -10.60 36.19
N VAL A 855 -7.56 -10.66 34.87
CA VAL A 855 -7.79 -11.95 34.18
C VAL A 855 -6.52 -12.68 33.74
N SER A 856 -5.36 -12.01 33.69
CA SER A 856 -4.11 -12.59 33.18
C SER A 856 -2.95 -12.66 34.17
N MET A 857 -2.94 -11.83 35.24
CA MET A 857 -1.76 -11.66 36.12
C MET A 857 -2.02 -11.81 37.62
N LYS A 858 -3.27 -12.05 38.05
CA LYS A 858 -3.62 -12.23 39.47
C LYS A 858 -4.09 -13.66 39.79
N SER A 859 -4.63 -13.87 40.99
CA SER A 859 -5.12 -15.17 41.46
C SER A 859 -6.30 -15.68 40.62
N THR A 860 -6.59 -16.97 40.68
CA THR A 860 -7.78 -17.56 40.04
C THR A 860 -9.09 -16.97 40.56
N GLU A 861 -9.12 -16.53 41.82
CA GLU A 861 -10.28 -15.91 42.47
C GLU A 861 -10.57 -14.51 41.89
N ASP A 862 -9.54 -13.70 41.65
CA ASP A 862 -9.66 -12.39 41.02
C ASP A 862 -10.23 -12.48 39.60
N ARG A 863 -9.77 -13.49 38.85
CA ARG A 863 -10.27 -13.79 37.49
C ARG A 863 -11.76 -14.12 37.52
N ASP A 864 -12.19 -15.03 38.39
CA ASP A 864 -13.59 -15.43 38.50
C ASP A 864 -14.49 -14.29 38.96
N GLN A 865 -14.01 -13.44 39.87
CA GLN A 865 -14.74 -12.25 40.32
C GLN A 865 -14.98 -11.25 39.18
N GLU A 866 -13.94 -10.96 38.39
CA GLU A 866 -14.04 -10.04 37.25
C GLU A 866 -14.97 -10.59 36.17
N ILE A 867 -14.89 -11.88 35.86
CA ILE A 867 -15.79 -12.55 34.92
C ILE A 867 -17.24 -12.44 35.42
N SER A 868 -17.49 -12.75 36.70
CA SER A 868 -18.85 -12.74 37.27
C SER A 868 -19.47 -11.34 37.24
N ARG A 869 -18.69 -10.30 37.58
CA ARG A 869 -19.12 -8.89 37.49
C ARG A 869 -19.59 -8.51 36.08
N VAL A 870 -18.81 -8.88 35.07
CA VAL A 870 -19.13 -8.55 33.67
C VAL A 870 -20.36 -9.32 33.20
N VAL A 871 -20.52 -10.58 33.62
CA VAL A 871 -21.69 -11.42 33.30
C VAL A 871 -22.97 -10.86 33.91
N GLU A 872 -22.97 -10.51 35.19
CA GLU A 872 -24.13 -9.95 35.88
C GLU A 872 -24.63 -8.66 35.22
N LEU A 873 -23.72 -7.71 34.98
CA LEU A 873 -24.05 -6.44 34.32
C LEU A 873 -24.44 -6.65 32.85
N GLY A 874 -23.76 -7.55 32.15
CA GLY A 874 -24.05 -7.87 30.75
C GLY A 874 -25.47 -8.42 30.57
N ASN A 875 -25.86 -9.37 31.42
CA ASN A 875 -27.23 -9.90 31.45
C ASN A 875 -28.25 -8.79 31.72
N ALA A 876 -28.01 -7.95 32.74
CA ALA A 876 -28.91 -6.86 33.09
C ALA A 876 -29.10 -5.88 31.91
N TYR A 877 -28.02 -5.46 31.24
CA TYR A 877 -28.11 -4.50 30.13
C TYR A 877 -28.79 -5.09 28.89
N ILE A 878 -28.46 -6.34 28.52
CA ILE A 878 -29.10 -7.02 27.38
C ILE A 878 -30.60 -7.18 27.63
N GLN A 879 -31.02 -7.56 28.84
CA GLN A 879 -32.44 -7.66 29.20
C GLN A 879 -33.16 -6.30 29.16
N ASN A 880 -32.47 -5.22 29.50
CA ASN A 880 -33.00 -3.86 29.47
C ASN A 880 -32.89 -3.17 28.09
N ARG A 881 -32.83 -3.94 27.00
CA ARG A 881 -32.77 -3.45 25.61
C ARG A 881 -31.56 -2.53 25.33
N LYS A 882 -30.48 -2.62 26.10
CA LYS A 882 -29.26 -1.84 25.87
C LYS A 882 -28.21 -2.68 25.17
N ASP A 883 -27.74 -2.21 24.03
CA ASP A 883 -26.60 -2.81 23.34
C ASP A 883 -25.38 -2.70 24.25
N THR A 884 -24.65 -3.79 24.43
CA THR A 884 -23.59 -3.92 25.44
C THR A 884 -22.26 -4.26 24.79
N LEU A 885 -21.27 -3.40 24.99
CA LEU A 885 -19.88 -3.58 24.57
C LEU A 885 -19.07 -4.17 25.73
N VAL A 886 -18.58 -5.40 25.56
CA VAL A 886 -17.54 -6.02 26.39
C VAL A 886 -16.19 -5.80 25.71
N VAL A 887 -15.29 -5.07 26.37
CA VAL A 887 -14.00 -4.70 25.80
C VAL A 887 -12.87 -4.88 26.82
N THR A 888 -11.72 -5.39 26.38
CA THR A 888 -10.54 -5.51 27.25
C THR A 888 -9.91 -4.14 27.54
N SER A 889 -9.31 -3.98 28.73
CA SER A 889 -8.60 -2.76 29.13
C SER A 889 -7.54 -2.39 28.09
N ARG A 890 -7.46 -1.10 27.74
CA ARG A 890 -6.61 -0.59 26.63
C ARG A 890 -5.17 -0.25 27.07
N GLN A 891 -4.64 -0.90 28.10
CA GLN A 891 -3.21 -0.87 28.40
C GLN A 891 -2.55 -2.08 27.76
N LEU A 892 -1.50 -1.85 26.97
CA LEU A 892 -0.71 -2.93 26.38
C LEU A 892 0.13 -3.60 27.47
N ILE A 893 -0.12 -4.89 27.69
CA ILE A 893 0.65 -5.71 28.62
C ILE A 893 1.37 -6.77 27.79
N THR A 894 2.69 -6.64 27.67
CA THR A 894 3.57 -7.58 26.94
C THR A 894 4.47 -8.34 27.90
N GLY A 895 4.69 -9.63 27.62
CA GLY A 895 5.68 -10.43 28.33
C GLY A 895 7.12 -10.02 27.98
N LYS A 896 8.09 -10.52 28.73
CA LYS A 896 9.52 -10.33 28.45
C LYS A 896 10.00 -11.18 27.27
N THR A 897 9.26 -12.24 26.93
CA THR A 897 9.50 -13.09 25.76
C THR A 897 8.25 -13.18 24.85
N PRO A 898 8.41 -13.59 23.58
CA PRO A 898 7.28 -13.89 22.69
C PRO A 898 6.32 -14.93 23.28
N GLU A 899 6.84 -15.96 23.95
CA GLU A 899 6.06 -17.04 24.56
C GLU A 899 5.20 -16.52 25.72
N GLU A 900 5.76 -15.68 26.59
CA GLU A 900 5.02 -15.03 27.69
C GLU A 900 3.90 -14.12 27.15
N SER A 901 4.18 -13.38 26.07
CA SER A 901 3.17 -12.54 25.41
C SER A 901 2.04 -13.37 24.81
N LEU A 902 2.36 -14.55 24.27
CA LEU A 902 1.37 -15.50 23.76
C LEU A 902 0.50 -16.08 24.88
N GLU A 903 1.09 -16.39 26.03
CA GLU A 903 0.37 -16.90 27.20
C GLU A 903 -0.63 -15.88 27.77
N ILE A 904 -0.24 -14.59 27.84
CA ILE A 904 -1.13 -13.50 28.24
C ILE A 904 -2.33 -13.39 27.29
N ASN A 905 -2.08 -13.42 25.98
CA ASN A 905 -3.14 -13.39 24.97
C ASN A 905 -4.12 -14.56 25.13
N TYR A 906 -3.61 -15.77 25.43
CA TYR A 906 -4.43 -16.94 25.70
C TYR A 906 -5.32 -16.76 26.94
N LYS A 907 -4.75 -16.27 28.06
CA LYS A 907 -5.50 -16.00 29.30
C LYS A 907 -6.62 -14.97 29.09
N VAL A 908 -6.35 -13.92 28.33
CA VAL A 908 -7.35 -12.90 27.98
C VAL A 908 -8.45 -13.48 27.08
N SER A 909 -8.09 -14.21 26.02
CA SER A 909 -9.08 -14.79 25.11
C SER A 909 -10.00 -15.78 25.83
N SER A 910 -9.43 -16.64 26.68
CA SER A 910 -10.21 -17.60 27.48
C SER A 910 -11.20 -16.91 28.44
N ALA A 911 -10.83 -15.75 29.02
CA ALA A 911 -11.73 -15.00 29.88
C ALA A 911 -12.93 -14.44 29.10
N LEU A 912 -12.71 -13.91 27.90
CA LEU A 912 -13.79 -13.42 27.03
C LEU A 912 -14.73 -14.55 26.60
N VAL A 913 -14.18 -15.72 26.26
CA VAL A 913 -14.96 -16.93 25.97
C VAL A 913 -15.86 -17.28 27.16
N GLU A 914 -15.29 -17.28 28.36
CA GLU A 914 -15.98 -17.63 29.59
C GLU A 914 -17.09 -16.62 29.96
N ILE A 915 -16.84 -15.32 29.78
CA ILE A 915 -17.85 -14.28 29.94
C ILE A 915 -19.04 -14.53 29.00
N VAL A 916 -18.79 -14.72 27.70
CA VAL A 916 -19.87 -14.94 26.73
C VAL A 916 -20.62 -16.24 27.00
N LYS A 917 -19.92 -17.29 27.43
CA LYS A 917 -20.52 -18.59 27.80
C LYS A 917 -21.46 -18.48 29.01
N ARG A 918 -21.15 -17.60 29.97
CA ARG A 918 -21.95 -17.37 31.20
C ARG A 918 -23.06 -16.30 31.03
N ILE A 919 -23.13 -15.55 29.92
CA ILE A 919 -24.23 -14.60 29.65
C ILE A 919 -25.49 -15.35 29.19
N ASP A 920 -26.48 -15.57 30.04
CA ASP A 920 -27.71 -16.34 29.73
C ASP A 920 -28.74 -15.59 28.88
N SER A 921 -28.66 -14.25 28.85
CA SER A 921 -29.62 -13.43 28.11
C SER A 921 -29.35 -13.51 26.61
N LYS A 922 -30.33 -14.00 25.82
CA LYS A 922 -30.23 -14.10 24.35
C LYS A 922 -30.09 -12.70 23.70
N PRO A 923 -28.93 -12.35 23.11
CA PRO A 923 -28.75 -11.07 22.45
C PRO A 923 -29.51 -11.02 21.12
N ARG A 924 -29.91 -9.82 20.68
CA ARG A 924 -30.52 -9.61 19.35
C ARG A 924 -29.55 -9.95 18.21
N TYR A 925 -28.29 -9.58 18.40
CA TYR A 925 -27.18 -9.85 17.49
C TYR A 925 -25.90 -9.90 18.32
N ILE A 926 -24.87 -10.53 17.77
CA ILE A 926 -23.55 -10.59 18.39
C ILE A 926 -22.53 -10.06 17.38
N ILE A 927 -21.70 -9.09 17.78
CA ILE A 927 -20.52 -8.66 17.03
C ILE A 927 -19.28 -9.14 17.79
N ALA A 928 -18.39 -9.89 17.14
CA ALA A 928 -17.06 -10.16 17.66
C ALA A 928 -16.03 -9.46 16.77
N LYS A 929 -15.05 -8.78 17.37
CA LYS A 929 -14.03 -8.03 16.61
C LYS A 929 -12.62 -8.57 16.81
N GLY A 930 -11.96 -8.86 15.68
CA GLY A 930 -10.63 -9.44 15.60
C GLY A 930 -10.69 -10.92 15.19
N GLY A 931 -9.69 -11.41 14.45
CA GLY A 931 -9.70 -12.79 13.92
C GLY A 931 -9.79 -13.84 15.03
N ILE A 932 -8.84 -13.82 15.98
CA ILE A 932 -8.80 -14.76 17.10
C ILE A 932 -10.06 -14.65 17.97
N THR A 933 -10.44 -13.43 18.37
CA THR A 933 -11.64 -13.20 19.21
C THR A 933 -12.90 -13.71 18.52
N SER A 934 -13.08 -13.45 17.22
CA SER A 934 -14.26 -13.93 16.49
C SER A 934 -14.28 -15.46 16.34
N SER A 935 -13.12 -16.08 16.28
CA SER A 935 -13.01 -17.54 16.17
C SER A 935 -13.39 -18.19 17.50
N ASP A 936 -12.75 -17.74 18.57
CA ASP A 936 -12.91 -18.29 19.91
C ASP A 936 -14.34 -18.08 20.43
N ILE A 937 -14.95 -16.92 20.16
CA ILE A 937 -16.35 -16.69 20.53
C ILE A 937 -17.29 -17.62 19.74
N ALA A 938 -17.11 -17.77 18.42
CA ALA A 938 -17.97 -18.65 17.62
C ALA A 938 -17.85 -20.13 18.03
N THR A 939 -16.62 -20.62 18.16
CA THR A 939 -16.33 -22.04 18.35
C THR A 939 -16.41 -22.49 19.80
N LYS A 940 -15.90 -21.70 20.75
CA LYS A 940 -15.76 -22.11 22.16
C LYS A 940 -16.86 -21.54 23.07
N ALA A 941 -17.31 -20.30 22.80
CA ALA A 941 -18.32 -19.65 23.65
C ALA A 941 -19.75 -19.92 23.19
N LEU A 942 -19.98 -19.85 21.88
CA LEU A 942 -21.28 -20.11 21.26
C LEU A 942 -21.45 -21.57 20.81
N GLU A 943 -20.37 -22.36 20.83
CA GLU A 943 -20.36 -23.79 20.50
C GLU A 943 -20.99 -24.06 19.11
N ALA A 944 -20.77 -23.14 18.16
CA ALA A 944 -21.31 -23.27 16.82
C ALA A 944 -20.45 -24.25 16.01
N TRP A 945 -21.00 -25.43 15.71
CA TRP A 945 -20.38 -26.43 14.83
C TRP A 945 -20.54 -26.08 13.36
N ARG A 946 -21.67 -25.43 13.03
CA ARG A 946 -21.95 -24.93 11.69
C ARG A 946 -22.56 -23.53 11.74
N ALA A 947 -22.30 -22.77 10.70
CA ALA A 947 -22.94 -21.50 10.46
C ALA A 947 -23.17 -21.28 8.97
N LYS A 948 -24.25 -20.58 8.64
CA LYS A 948 -24.52 -20.16 7.27
C LYS A 948 -24.11 -18.71 7.09
N VAL A 949 -23.29 -18.41 6.09
CA VAL A 949 -22.96 -17.02 5.72
C VAL A 949 -24.14 -16.41 4.99
N MET A 950 -24.84 -15.46 5.60
CA MET A 950 -26.02 -14.82 5.00
C MET A 950 -25.64 -13.73 4.00
N GLY A 951 -24.48 -13.12 4.21
CA GLY A 951 -23.96 -12.00 3.43
C GLY A 951 -23.04 -11.15 4.29
N GLN A 952 -23.15 -9.83 4.17
CA GLN A 952 -22.28 -8.89 4.88
C GLN A 952 -23.11 -7.88 5.69
N ALA A 953 -22.69 -7.54 6.90
CA ALA A 953 -23.30 -6.45 7.70
C ALA A 953 -22.78 -5.06 7.28
N LEU A 954 -21.59 -5.03 6.69
CA LEU A 954 -20.93 -3.90 6.04
C LEU A 954 -19.96 -4.48 5.01
N ALA A 955 -19.60 -3.74 3.97
CA ALA A 955 -18.61 -4.18 3.00
C ALA A 955 -17.36 -4.79 3.67
N GLY A 956 -17.11 -6.08 3.45
CA GLY A 956 -15.99 -6.83 4.06
C GLY A 956 -16.17 -7.24 5.54
N VAL A 957 -17.39 -7.17 6.08
CA VAL A 957 -17.76 -7.62 7.44
C VAL A 957 -18.81 -8.73 7.32
N PRO A 958 -18.42 -10.02 7.38
CA PRO A 958 -19.33 -11.13 7.17
C PRO A 958 -20.38 -11.28 8.28
N LEU A 959 -21.55 -11.75 7.87
CA LEU A 959 -22.72 -12.00 8.69
C LEU A 959 -23.09 -13.48 8.64
N TRP A 960 -23.00 -14.15 9.78
CA TRP A 960 -23.32 -15.56 9.95
C TRP A 960 -24.67 -15.72 10.64
N GLN A 961 -25.39 -16.77 10.28
CA GLN A 961 -26.51 -17.29 11.05
C GLN A 961 -26.06 -18.59 11.70
N LEU A 962 -26.06 -18.62 13.03
CA LEU A 962 -25.60 -19.78 13.80
C LEU A 962 -26.59 -20.94 13.68
N GLY A 963 -26.05 -22.16 13.60
CA GLY A 963 -26.82 -23.40 13.52
C GLY A 963 -27.64 -23.70 14.77
N PRO A 964 -28.59 -24.66 14.68
CA PRO A 964 -29.45 -25.06 15.79
C PRO A 964 -28.71 -25.68 16.98
N GLU A 965 -27.49 -26.16 16.78
CA GLU A 965 -26.62 -26.71 17.82
C GLU A 965 -25.92 -25.65 18.67
N SER A 966 -25.84 -24.41 18.17
CA SER A 966 -25.20 -23.32 18.90
C SER A 966 -26.00 -22.91 20.14
N ARG A 967 -25.33 -22.29 21.12
CA ARG A 967 -25.95 -21.76 22.35
C ARG A 967 -27.08 -20.76 22.09
N PHE A 968 -26.99 -20.01 21.00
CA PHE A 968 -28.02 -19.07 20.58
C PHE A 968 -28.47 -19.32 19.13
N PRO A 969 -29.31 -20.34 18.92
CA PRO A 969 -29.76 -20.71 17.58
C PRO A 969 -30.41 -19.55 16.83
N GLY A 970 -30.01 -19.40 15.57
CA GLY A 970 -30.53 -18.40 14.64
C GLY A 970 -30.13 -16.95 14.96
N VAL A 971 -29.31 -16.71 15.99
CA VAL A 971 -28.81 -15.35 16.27
C VAL A 971 -27.84 -14.92 15.17
N PRO A 972 -28.00 -13.69 14.64
CA PRO A 972 -27.03 -13.11 13.72
C PRO A 972 -25.69 -12.89 14.43
N TYR A 973 -24.64 -13.52 13.90
CA TYR A 973 -23.27 -13.40 14.37
C TYR A 973 -22.42 -12.65 13.34
N ILE A 974 -21.98 -11.47 13.70
CA ILE A 974 -21.22 -10.56 12.85
C ILE A 974 -19.74 -10.71 13.19
N VAL A 975 -18.98 -11.27 12.26
CA VAL A 975 -17.53 -11.45 12.38
C VAL A 975 -16.88 -10.18 11.86
N PHE A 976 -16.35 -9.35 12.77
CA PHE A 976 -15.75 -8.06 12.42
C PHE A 976 -14.23 -8.19 12.29
N PRO A 977 -13.66 -8.11 11.08
CA PRO A 977 -12.22 -8.28 10.90
C PRO A 977 -11.39 -7.17 11.53
N GLY A 978 -10.16 -7.49 11.96
CA GLY A 978 -9.28 -6.52 12.62
C GLY A 978 -8.83 -5.37 11.72
N ASN A 979 -8.70 -5.62 10.41
CA ASN A 979 -8.08 -4.71 9.44
C ASN A 979 -9.09 -4.03 8.49
N VAL A 980 -10.39 -4.28 8.63
CA VAL A 980 -11.44 -3.76 7.73
C VAL A 980 -12.09 -2.48 8.27
N GLY A 981 -12.48 -1.59 7.34
CA GLY A 981 -13.21 -0.36 7.61
C GLY A 981 -12.34 0.82 8.03
N ASN A 982 -12.94 2.02 8.04
CA ASN A 982 -12.36 3.23 8.62
C ASN A 982 -12.64 3.30 10.14
N ASN A 983 -12.28 4.41 10.80
CA ASN A 983 -12.47 4.56 12.26
C ASN A 983 -13.95 4.50 12.67
N SER A 984 -14.90 4.89 11.82
CA SER A 984 -16.35 4.86 12.14
C SER A 984 -17.05 3.57 11.75
N ALA A 985 -16.36 2.61 11.12
CA ALA A 985 -16.99 1.40 10.59
C ALA A 985 -17.69 0.55 11.66
N LEU A 986 -17.07 0.37 12.83
CA LEU A 986 -17.70 -0.37 13.94
C LEU A 986 -18.92 0.36 14.49
N ALA A 987 -18.83 1.68 14.67
CA ALA A 987 -19.94 2.53 15.08
C ALA A 987 -21.12 2.43 14.12
N LYS A 988 -20.84 2.46 12.80
CA LYS A 988 -21.85 2.35 11.75
C LYS A 988 -22.57 1.00 11.76
N VAL A 989 -21.84 -0.11 11.94
CA VAL A 989 -22.47 -1.44 12.07
C VAL A 989 -23.34 -1.48 13.32
N VAL A 990 -22.84 -1.03 14.47
CA VAL A 990 -23.63 -0.99 15.70
C VAL A 990 -24.87 -0.11 15.54
N GLN A 991 -24.79 1.07 14.92
CA GLN A 991 -25.95 1.94 14.66
C GLN A 991 -27.00 1.28 13.75
N ASN A 992 -26.56 0.60 12.68
CA ASN A 992 -27.46 -0.08 11.74
C ASN A 992 -28.15 -1.30 12.37
N TRP A 993 -27.50 -1.93 13.34
CA TRP A 993 -27.98 -3.13 14.03
C TRP A 993 -28.58 -2.85 15.41
N ALA A 994 -28.41 -1.62 15.91
CA ALA A 994 -29.07 -1.08 17.07
C ALA A 994 -30.59 -1.09 16.86
N SER A 995 -31.34 -1.14 17.96
CA SER A 995 -32.78 -0.96 17.88
C SER A 995 -33.04 0.39 17.23
N PRO A 996 -34.00 0.51 16.29
CA PRO A 996 -34.30 1.76 15.63
C PRO A 996 -34.40 2.89 16.66
N SER A 997 -33.62 3.95 16.46
CA SER A 997 -33.74 5.14 17.28
C SER A 997 -35.17 5.66 17.18
N ARG A 998 -35.66 6.22 18.29
CA ARG A 998 -36.96 6.88 18.41
C ARG A 998 -37.30 7.64 17.12
N SER A 999 -38.44 7.34 16.48
CA SER A 999 -38.93 8.20 15.40
C SER A 999 -39.06 9.60 15.95
N SER A 1000 -38.33 10.56 15.39
CA SER A 1000 -38.45 11.95 15.83
C SER A 1000 -39.85 12.46 15.52
N THR A 1001 -40.32 13.49 16.25
CA THR A 1001 -41.62 14.12 15.94
C THR A 1001 -41.63 14.60 14.48
N LYS A 1002 -40.49 15.07 13.96
CA LYS A 1002 -40.31 15.41 12.54
C LYS A 1002 -40.58 14.22 11.61
N GLN A 1003 -40.00 13.06 11.90
CA GLN A 1003 -40.22 11.86 11.09
C GLN A 1003 -41.68 11.40 11.13
N LEU A 1004 -42.32 11.51 12.29
CA LEU A 1004 -43.74 11.22 12.43
C LEU A 1004 -44.59 12.13 11.53
N LEU A 1005 -44.37 13.44 11.57
CA LEU A 1005 -45.10 14.39 10.72
C LEU A 1005 -44.82 14.20 9.22
N LEU A 1006 -43.58 13.86 8.84
CA LEU A 1006 -43.25 13.54 7.44
C LEU A 1006 -43.92 12.24 6.96
N ASN A 1007 -44.05 11.24 7.83
CA ASN A 1007 -44.78 10.02 7.50
C ASN A 1007 -46.29 10.28 7.37
N ALA A 1008 -46.84 11.13 8.23
CA ALA A 1008 -48.22 11.61 8.13
C ALA A 1008 -48.44 12.39 6.83
N GLU A 1009 -47.48 13.22 6.43
CA GLU A 1009 -47.49 13.96 5.17
C GLU A 1009 -47.53 13.04 3.94
N LYS A 1010 -46.67 12.02 3.91
CA LYS A 1010 -46.67 11.02 2.84
C LYS A 1010 -47.92 10.13 2.85
N GLY A 1011 -48.44 9.85 4.04
CA GLY A 1011 -49.56 8.94 4.25
C GLY A 1011 -50.94 9.58 4.16
N GLY A 1012 -51.02 10.91 4.06
CA GLY A 1012 -52.28 11.64 4.00
C GLY A 1012 -53.12 11.52 5.28
N TYR A 1013 -52.49 11.48 6.45
CA TYR A 1013 -53.16 11.43 7.75
C TYR A 1013 -52.60 12.49 8.72
N ALA A 1014 -53.17 12.61 9.91
CA ALA A 1014 -52.66 13.49 10.96
C ALA A 1014 -52.40 12.71 12.26
N ILE A 1015 -51.48 13.24 13.08
CA ILE A 1015 -51.07 12.61 14.34
C ILE A 1015 -51.69 13.35 15.52
N GLY A 1016 -52.31 12.59 16.42
CA GLY A 1016 -52.84 13.13 17.67
C GLY A 1016 -51.74 13.44 18.67
N ALA A 1017 -51.72 14.67 19.18
CA ALA A 1017 -50.92 15.07 20.33
C ALA A 1017 -51.81 15.29 21.54
N PHE A 1018 -51.60 14.48 22.58
CA PHE A 1018 -52.52 14.36 23.71
C PHE A 1018 -51.89 14.89 24.98
N ASN A 1019 -52.53 15.87 25.63
CA ASN A 1019 -52.03 16.44 26.87
C ASN A 1019 -52.12 15.42 28.01
N VAL A 1020 -51.00 15.20 28.71
CA VAL A 1020 -50.90 14.27 29.85
C VAL A 1020 -50.51 15.00 31.12
N TYR A 1021 -51.25 14.72 32.19
CA TYR A 1021 -51.09 15.38 33.49
C TYR A 1021 -50.53 14.46 34.58
N LYS A 1022 -50.68 13.14 34.40
CA LYS A 1022 -50.27 12.09 35.33
C LYS A 1022 -49.93 10.79 34.58
N LEU A 1023 -49.41 9.80 35.30
CA LEU A 1023 -49.00 8.51 34.74
C LEU A 1023 -50.17 7.77 34.06
N GLU A 1024 -51.38 7.85 34.60
CA GLU A 1024 -52.57 7.20 34.03
C GLU A 1024 -52.87 7.73 32.62
N GLY A 1025 -52.65 9.02 32.37
CA GLY A 1025 -52.80 9.64 31.06
C GLY A 1025 -51.71 9.19 30.09
N VAL A 1026 -50.46 9.08 30.57
CA VAL A 1026 -49.33 8.54 29.79
C VAL A 1026 -49.65 7.11 29.35
N GLU A 1027 -50.04 6.25 30.30
CA GLU A 1027 -50.37 4.86 30.01
C GLU A 1027 -51.61 4.72 29.12
N ALA A 1028 -52.62 5.58 29.28
CA ALA A 1028 -53.82 5.55 28.44
C ALA A 1028 -53.50 5.86 26.96
N VAL A 1029 -52.68 6.88 26.71
CA VAL A 1029 -52.26 7.24 25.34
C VAL A 1029 -51.43 6.13 24.72
N VAL A 1030 -50.44 5.61 25.45
CA VAL A 1030 -49.59 4.50 24.95
C VAL A 1030 -50.43 3.26 24.68
N ALA A 1031 -51.29 2.85 25.62
CA ALA A 1031 -52.12 1.66 25.45
C ALA A 1031 -53.14 1.80 24.30
N ALA A 1032 -53.70 2.99 24.07
CA ALA A 1032 -54.56 3.24 22.91
C ALA A 1032 -53.77 3.15 21.60
N ALA A 1033 -52.60 3.81 21.55
CA ALA A 1033 -51.75 3.81 20.37
C ALA A 1033 -51.27 2.39 20.00
N GLU A 1034 -50.88 1.58 20.97
CA GLU A 1034 -50.47 0.18 20.76
C GLU A 1034 -51.63 -0.70 20.30
N ALA A 1035 -52.81 -0.55 20.91
CA ALA A 1035 -54.00 -1.31 20.53
C ALA A 1035 -54.43 -1.01 19.09
N GLU A 1036 -54.36 0.26 18.68
CA GLU A 1036 -54.77 0.71 17.34
C GLU A 1036 -53.63 0.68 16.31
N ASN A 1037 -52.44 0.17 16.68
CA ASN A 1037 -51.23 0.19 15.86
C ASN A 1037 -50.99 1.57 15.20
N SER A 1038 -51.01 2.62 16.02
CA SER A 1038 -51.02 4.04 15.59
C SER A 1038 -49.84 4.82 16.18
N PRO A 1039 -49.24 5.78 15.44
CA PRO A 1039 -48.34 6.75 16.02
C PRO A 1039 -49.10 7.75 16.90
N ALA A 1040 -48.46 8.26 17.96
CA ALA A 1040 -49.04 9.28 18.84
C ALA A 1040 -47.98 10.19 19.49
N ILE A 1041 -48.40 11.35 19.99
CA ILE A 1041 -47.52 12.30 20.71
C ILE A 1041 -48.05 12.51 22.13
N LEU A 1042 -47.22 12.27 23.13
CA LEU A 1042 -47.45 12.63 24.53
C LEU A 1042 -47.10 14.11 24.73
N GLN A 1043 -48.08 14.94 25.03
CA GLN A 1043 -47.90 16.39 25.14
C GLN A 1043 -47.92 16.83 26.61
N ILE A 1044 -46.94 17.63 27.04
CA ILE A 1044 -46.81 18.12 28.42
C ILE A 1044 -47.06 19.62 28.44
N HIS A 1045 -48.20 20.02 28.99
CA HIS A 1045 -48.55 21.44 29.19
C HIS A 1045 -47.78 22.06 30.38
N PRO A 1046 -47.48 23.37 30.42
CA PRO A 1046 -46.71 23.98 31.51
C PRO A 1046 -47.37 23.81 32.88
N SER A 1047 -48.71 23.84 32.93
CA SER A 1047 -49.47 23.56 34.16
C SER A 1047 -49.29 22.11 34.65
N ALA A 1048 -49.19 21.15 33.72
CA ALA A 1048 -48.87 19.75 34.04
C ALA A 1048 -47.43 19.60 34.53
N LEU A 1049 -46.47 20.26 33.88
CA LEU A 1049 -45.06 20.26 34.30
C LEU A 1049 -44.88 20.89 35.68
N LYS A 1050 -45.59 21.99 35.98
CA LYS A 1050 -45.55 22.66 37.29
C LYS A 1050 -46.01 21.73 38.43
N GLN A 1051 -46.97 20.84 38.16
CA GLN A 1051 -47.49 19.90 39.17
C GLN A 1051 -46.71 18.58 39.22
N GLY A 1052 -46.37 17.99 38.07
CA GLY A 1052 -45.74 16.67 37.96
C GLY A 1052 -44.21 16.68 37.96
N GLY A 1053 -43.58 17.82 37.64
CA GLY A 1053 -42.13 18.01 37.63
C GLY A 1053 -41.37 17.06 36.69
N VAL A 1054 -40.06 16.92 36.97
CA VAL A 1054 -39.16 16.00 36.25
C VAL A 1054 -39.64 14.54 36.26
N PRO A 1055 -40.25 14.00 37.35
CA PRO A 1055 -40.78 12.64 37.34
C PRO A 1055 -41.84 12.37 36.26
N LEU A 1056 -42.74 13.32 35.99
CA LEU A 1056 -43.72 13.20 34.92
C LEU A 1056 -43.04 13.13 33.55
N VAL A 1057 -42.06 14.01 33.30
CA VAL A 1057 -41.27 14.02 32.06
C VAL A 1057 -40.52 12.70 31.87
N ALA A 1058 -39.86 12.20 32.91
CA ALA A 1058 -39.16 10.91 32.89
C ALA A 1058 -40.12 9.75 32.59
N SER A 1059 -41.33 9.79 33.15
CA SER A 1059 -42.38 8.79 32.90
C SER A 1059 -42.84 8.81 31.44
N CYS A 1060 -43.07 9.99 30.86
CA CYS A 1060 -43.42 10.13 29.44
C CYS A 1060 -42.31 9.60 28.52
N ILE A 1061 -41.04 9.90 28.83
CA ILE A 1061 -39.89 9.42 28.05
C ILE A 1061 -39.79 7.89 28.16
N ALA A 1062 -39.83 7.35 29.37
CA ALA A 1062 -39.73 5.91 29.61
C ALA A 1062 -40.87 5.14 28.93
N ALA A 1063 -42.11 5.64 29.02
CA ALA A 1063 -43.26 5.01 28.38
C ALA A 1063 -43.17 5.06 26.84
N ALA A 1064 -42.74 6.19 26.28
CA ALA A 1064 -42.48 6.30 24.84
C ALA A 1064 -41.35 5.37 24.36
N GLU A 1065 -40.31 5.15 25.17
CA GLU A 1065 -39.22 4.21 24.87
C GLU A 1065 -39.64 2.73 24.93
N GLN A 1066 -40.58 2.40 25.81
CA GLN A 1066 -41.05 1.02 26.00
C GLN A 1066 -42.13 0.61 24.99
N SER A 1067 -42.86 1.60 24.46
CA SER A 1067 -43.93 1.44 23.46
C SER A 1067 -43.52 0.59 22.26
N SER A 1068 -44.41 -0.29 21.84
CA SER A 1068 -44.30 -1.10 20.62
C SER A 1068 -44.58 -0.31 19.34
N VAL A 1069 -45.30 0.81 19.42
CA VAL A 1069 -45.60 1.74 18.30
C VAL A 1069 -44.83 3.07 18.43
N PRO A 1070 -44.69 3.87 17.35
CA PRO A 1070 -43.97 5.15 17.42
C PRO A 1070 -44.66 6.19 18.32
N ILE A 1071 -44.01 6.55 19.44
CA ILE A 1071 -44.49 7.59 20.36
C ILE A 1071 -43.40 8.63 20.64
N THR A 1072 -43.75 9.91 20.56
CA THR A 1072 -42.86 11.02 20.94
C THR A 1072 -43.43 11.84 22.09
N VAL A 1073 -42.59 12.72 22.66
CA VAL A 1073 -42.95 13.59 23.79
C VAL A 1073 -42.74 15.03 23.33
N HIS A 1074 -43.74 15.87 23.51
CA HIS A 1074 -43.78 17.28 23.10
C HIS A 1074 -43.98 18.14 24.36
N TYR A 1075 -43.16 19.18 24.54
CA TYR A 1075 -43.38 20.19 25.58
C TYR A 1075 -44.15 21.37 25.02
N ASP A 1076 -45.38 21.56 25.50
CA ASP A 1076 -46.35 22.50 24.94
C ASP A 1076 -46.23 23.87 25.61
N HIS A 1077 -46.42 24.95 24.83
CA HIS A 1077 -46.43 26.36 25.28
C HIS A 1077 -45.29 26.79 26.23
N GLY A 1078 -44.09 27.10 25.72
CA GLY A 1078 -43.06 27.79 26.52
C GLY A 1078 -43.44 29.26 26.80
N THR A 1079 -43.90 29.60 28.02
CA THR A 1079 -44.52 30.92 28.32
C THR A 1079 -43.64 31.94 29.06
N SER A 1080 -42.33 31.70 29.20
CA SER A 1080 -41.46 32.63 29.95
C SER A 1080 -41.02 33.82 29.09
N LYS A 1081 -41.24 35.04 29.59
CA LYS A 1081 -40.81 36.28 28.94
C LYS A 1081 -39.27 36.39 28.87
N SER A 1082 -38.52 35.76 29.79
CA SER A 1082 -37.06 35.65 29.68
C SER A 1082 -36.64 34.66 28.60
N ASP A 1083 -37.42 33.60 28.38
CA ASP A 1083 -37.14 32.58 27.37
C ASP A 1083 -37.43 33.13 25.97
N LEU A 1084 -38.48 33.94 25.81
CA LEU A 1084 -38.81 34.65 24.56
C LEU A 1084 -37.83 35.78 24.22
N LEU A 1085 -37.30 36.52 25.20
CA LEU A 1085 -36.28 37.55 24.97
C LEU A 1085 -34.91 36.93 24.63
N GLN A 1086 -34.54 35.83 25.27
CA GLN A 1086 -33.38 35.03 24.84
C GLN A 1086 -33.60 34.36 23.48
N ALA A 1087 -34.83 34.00 23.09
CA ALA A 1087 -35.16 33.39 21.80
C ALA A 1087 -34.93 34.30 20.60
N LEU A 1088 -35.22 35.59 20.78
CA LEU A 1088 -35.09 36.60 19.75
C LEU A 1088 -33.63 37.06 19.60
N GLU A 1089 -32.84 37.04 20.67
CA GLU A 1089 -31.39 37.32 20.62
C GLU A 1089 -30.54 36.08 20.29
N MET A 1090 -31.01 34.88 20.61
CA MET A 1090 -30.40 33.60 20.32
C MET A 1090 -31.43 32.69 19.63
N SER A 1091 -31.32 32.50 18.31
CA SER A 1091 -32.19 31.65 17.48
C SER A 1091 -32.52 30.30 18.16
N ILE A 1092 -33.68 30.20 18.84
CA ILE A 1092 -34.09 28.99 19.61
C ILE A 1092 -34.24 27.78 18.70
N SER A 1093 -34.71 27.98 17.47
CA SER A 1093 -34.74 26.94 16.44
C SER A 1093 -33.35 26.37 16.20
N SER A 1094 -32.33 27.22 16.05
CA SER A 1094 -30.95 26.76 15.91
C SER A 1094 -30.47 25.96 17.13
N LEU A 1095 -30.82 26.36 18.34
CA LEU A 1095 -30.45 25.64 19.57
C LEU A 1095 -31.17 24.29 19.70
N ALA A 1096 -32.46 24.25 19.34
CA ALA A 1096 -33.28 23.05 19.32
C ALA A 1096 -32.80 22.07 18.24
N HIS A 1097 -32.52 22.57 17.04
CA HIS A 1097 -31.99 21.79 15.91
C HIS A 1097 -30.60 21.23 16.20
N ALA A 1098 -29.74 21.97 16.90
CA ALA A 1098 -28.44 21.47 17.37
C ALA A 1098 -28.57 20.26 18.32
N LYS A 1099 -29.74 20.09 18.94
CA LYS A 1099 -30.10 18.93 19.79
C LYS A 1099 -31.08 17.97 19.11
N GLY A 1100 -31.37 18.15 17.82
CA GLY A 1100 -32.29 17.31 17.05
C GLY A 1100 -33.76 17.44 17.46
N LEU A 1101 -34.14 18.53 18.12
CA LEU A 1101 -35.52 18.80 18.56
C LEU A 1101 -36.29 19.56 17.48
N LEU A 1102 -37.57 19.24 17.33
CA LEU A 1102 -38.50 19.94 16.44
C LEU A 1102 -39.07 21.17 17.15
N VAL A 1103 -39.21 22.29 16.43
CA VAL A 1103 -39.87 23.50 16.95
C VAL A 1103 -41.21 23.72 16.26
N GLU A 1104 -42.27 23.74 17.07
CA GLU A 1104 -43.60 24.18 16.67
C GLU A 1104 -43.82 25.62 17.18
N ALA A 1105 -44.39 26.47 16.33
CA ALA A 1105 -44.75 27.82 16.71
C ALA A 1105 -46.20 28.12 16.30
N GLU A 1106 -46.92 28.78 17.20
CA GLU A 1106 -48.29 29.23 16.97
C GLU A 1106 -48.29 30.69 16.52
N LEU A 1107 -48.89 30.97 15.37
CA LEU A 1107 -48.99 32.32 14.84
C LEU A 1107 -50.46 32.74 14.76
N GLY A 1108 -50.85 33.65 15.63
CA GLY A 1108 -52.24 34.10 15.80
C GLY A 1108 -52.62 34.07 17.27
N ARG A 1109 -53.92 34.16 17.55
CA ARG A 1109 -54.44 33.95 18.91
C ARG A 1109 -55.81 33.29 18.83
N LEU A 1110 -55.96 32.15 19.48
CA LEU A 1110 -57.22 31.40 19.53
C LEU A 1110 -58.13 31.93 20.63
N SER A 1111 -59.45 31.95 20.41
CA SER A 1111 -60.43 32.24 21.45
C SER A 1111 -60.70 31.00 22.31
N GLY A 1112 -61.13 31.22 23.56
CA GLY A 1112 -61.51 30.14 24.49
C GLY A 1112 -60.63 30.06 25.74
N SER A 1113 -60.83 29.00 26.52
CA SER A 1113 -60.13 28.79 27.80
C SER A 1113 -59.35 27.48 27.80
N GLU A 1114 -58.05 27.56 28.06
CA GLU A 1114 -57.19 26.41 28.33
C GLU A 1114 -56.44 26.58 29.65
N ASP A 1115 -56.60 25.62 30.57
CA ASP A 1115 -55.82 25.48 31.80
C ASP A 1115 -55.61 26.77 32.66
N GLY A 1116 -56.57 27.68 32.63
CA GLY A 1116 -56.59 28.92 33.42
C GLY A 1116 -56.26 30.20 32.64
N LEU A 1117 -55.98 30.11 31.34
CA LEU A 1117 -55.83 31.24 30.42
C LEU A 1117 -57.09 31.33 29.55
N THR A 1118 -57.80 32.46 29.62
CA THR A 1118 -58.97 32.74 28.79
C THR A 1118 -58.64 33.86 27.82
N VAL A 1119 -58.86 33.63 26.53
CA VAL A 1119 -58.78 34.65 25.48
C VAL A 1119 -60.20 34.98 25.02
N GLU A 1120 -60.60 36.23 25.24
CA GLU A 1120 -61.89 36.77 24.82
C GLU A 1120 -62.02 36.75 23.28
N GLU A 1121 -63.24 36.55 22.77
CA GLU A 1121 -63.51 36.33 21.34
C GLU A 1121 -63.06 37.50 20.44
N TYR A 1122 -63.03 38.73 20.97
CA TYR A 1122 -62.55 39.92 20.24
C TYR A 1122 -61.01 40.00 20.12
N GLU A 1123 -60.27 39.24 20.94
CA GLU A 1123 -58.81 39.18 20.89
C GLU A 1123 -58.29 38.09 19.95
N ALA A 1124 -59.18 37.22 19.43
CA ALA A 1124 -58.81 36.19 18.48
C ALA A 1124 -58.37 36.80 17.14
N ARG A 1125 -57.23 36.35 16.63
CA ARG A 1125 -56.66 36.82 15.36
C ARG A 1125 -56.36 35.63 14.47
N PHE A 1126 -56.89 35.67 13.25
CA PHE A 1126 -56.53 34.69 12.22
C PHE A 1126 -55.06 34.82 11.84
N THR A 1127 -54.45 33.71 11.45
CA THR A 1127 -53.09 33.69 10.91
C THR A 1127 -53.07 34.40 9.56
N ASP A 1128 -52.27 35.46 9.45
CA ASP A 1128 -52.04 36.15 8.19
C ASP A 1128 -50.95 35.43 7.36
N VAL A 1129 -51.19 35.23 6.06
CA VAL A 1129 -50.30 34.46 5.18
C VAL A 1129 -48.96 35.19 4.96
N ALA A 1130 -48.96 36.51 4.81
CA ALA A 1130 -47.74 37.28 4.60
C ALA A 1130 -46.90 37.35 5.88
N GLN A 1131 -47.56 37.49 7.04
CA GLN A 1131 -46.90 37.40 8.34
C GLN A 1131 -46.31 36.00 8.57
N ALA A 1132 -47.03 34.95 8.18
CA ALA A 1132 -46.54 33.57 8.28
C ALA A 1132 -45.29 33.33 7.41
N GLU A 1133 -45.23 33.89 6.20
CA GLU A 1133 -44.05 33.76 5.33
C GLU A 1133 -42.81 34.39 5.96
N GLY A 1134 -42.91 35.65 6.40
CA GLY A 1134 -41.81 36.33 7.09
C GLY A 1134 -41.39 35.62 8.39
N PHE A 1135 -42.36 35.17 9.18
CA PHE A 1135 -42.10 34.46 10.43
C PHE A 1135 -41.37 33.13 10.22
N ILE A 1136 -41.76 32.34 9.21
CA ILE A 1136 -41.06 31.08 8.87
C ILE A 1136 -39.62 31.36 8.45
N ASP A 1137 -39.40 32.36 7.59
CA ASP A 1137 -38.08 32.69 7.07
C ASP A 1137 -37.12 33.17 8.16
N GLU A 1138 -37.61 33.97 9.12
CA GLU A 1138 -36.80 34.50 10.21
C GLU A 1138 -36.54 33.46 11.31
N THR A 1139 -37.51 32.57 11.58
CA THR A 1139 -37.43 31.66 12.73
C THR A 1139 -36.99 30.25 12.37
N SER A 1140 -37.08 29.81 11.12
CA SER A 1140 -36.74 28.45 10.69
C SER A 1140 -37.47 27.34 11.48
N ILE A 1141 -38.74 27.55 11.83
CA ILE A 1141 -39.58 26.55 12.50
C ILE A 1141 -39.89 25.34 11.61
N ASP A 1142 -40.21 24.19 12.22
CA ASP A 1142 -40.54 22.97 11.48
C ASP A 1142 -42.06 22.75 11.32
N ALA A 1143 -42.85 23.30 12.24
CA ALA A 1143 -44.30 23.17 12.27
C ALA A 1143 -44.99 24.48 12.64
N LEU A 1144 -46.01 24.86 11.88
CA LEU A 1144 -46.79 26.09 12.09
C LEU A 1144 -48.19 25.72 12.59
N ALA A 1145 -48.50 26.11 13.83
CA ALA A 1145 -49.84 26.05 14.37
C ALA A 1145 -50.64 27.28 13.94
N VAL A 1146 -51.77 27.04 13.28
CA VAL A 1146 -52.57 28.09 12.63
C VAL A 1146 -53.88 28.35 13.35
N CYS A 1147 -54.32 29.61 13.26
CA CYS A 1147 -55.58 30.13 13.76
C CYS A 1147 -56.47 30.45 12.56
N ILE A 1148 -57.43 29.58 12.25
CA ILE A 1148 -58.37 29.71 11.12
C ILE A 1148 -59.83 29.76 11.57
N GLY A 1149 -60.09 29.93 12.88
CA GLY A 1149 -61.43 29.84 13.49
C GLY A 1149 -61.59 28.64 14.43
N ASN A 1150 -60.52 27.89 14.66
CA ASN A 1150 -60.40 26.89 15.72
C ASN A 1150 -60.38 27.57 17.11
N VAL A 1151 -60.77 26.84 18.15
CA VAL A 1151 -60.87 27.37 19.53
C VAL A 1151 -60.32 26.38 20.54
N HIS A 1152 -59.87 26.88 21.69
CA HIS A 1152 -59.59 26.02 22.83
C HIS A 1152 -60.87 25.76 23.63
N GLY A 1153 -61.25 24.49 23.76
CA GLY A 1153 -62.44 24.08 24.53
C GLY A 1153 -63.67 23.83 23.66
N LYS A 1154 -64.84 24.33 24.08
CA LYS A 1154 -66.11 24.07 23.39
C LYS A 1154 -66.37 25.14 22.34
N TYR A 1155 -66.73 24.71 21.13
CA TYR A 1155 -67.23 25.60 20.09
C TYR A 1155 -68.53 26.30 20.50
N PRO A 1156 -68.80 27.52 20.00
CA PRO A 1156 -70.04 28.24 20.26
C PRO A 1156 -71.26 27.46 19.73
N PRO A 1157 -72.48 27.77 20.22
CA PRO A 1157 -73.71 27.08 19.80
C PRO A 1157 -73.98 27.13 18.29
N SER A 1158 -73.39 28.09 17.58
CA SER A 1158 -73.43 28.21 16.11
C SER A 1158 -72.61 27.15 15.37
N GLY A 1159 -71.83 26.32 16.07
CA GLY A 1159 -70.92 25.33 15.49
C GLY A 1159 -69.54 25.91 15.11
N PRO A 1160 -68.60 25.05 14.70
CA PRO A 1160 -67.28 25.48 14.24
C PRO A 1160 -67.36 26.24 12.91
N ASN A 1161 -66.61 27.34 12.81
CA ASN A 1161 -66.54 28.16 11.59
C ASN A 1161 -65.07 28.31 11.15
N LEU A 1162 -64.53 27.28 10.51
CA LEU A 1162 -63.14 27.28 10.02
C LEU A 1162 -63.04 27.88 8.62
N ARG A 1163 -62.10 28.81 8.42
CA ARG A 1163 -61.74 29.40 7.13
C ARG A 1163 -60.84 28.44 6.35
N LEU A 1164 -61.44 27.47 5.68
CA LEU A 1164 -60.72 26.46 4.89
C LEU A 1164 -60.03 27.03 3.65
N ASP A 1165 -60.52 28.15 3.12
CA ASP A 1165 -59.85 28.93 2.09
C ASP A 1165 -58.49 29.46 2.57
N LEU A 1166 -58.47 30.05 3.77
CA LEU A 1166 -57.22 30.50 4.41
C LEU A 1166 -56.27 29.32 4.70
N LEU A 1167 -56.81 28.17 5.13
CA LEU A 1167 -56.00 26.96 5.37
C LEU A 1167 -55.30 26.49 4.09
N LYS A 1168 -55.96 26.55 2.92
CA LYS A 1168 -55.36 26.21 1.63
C LYS A 1168 -54.25 27.17 1.22
N ASP A 1169 -54.41 28.46 1.48
CA ASP A 1169 -53.37 29.47 1.22
C ASP A 1169 -52.14 29.23 2.13
N LEU A 1170 -52.37 28.99 3.42
CA LEU A 1170 -51.30 28.63 4.37
C LEU A 1170 -50.62 27.30 4.00
N ARG A 1171 -51.37 26.36 3.41
CA ARG A 1171 -50.81 25.11 2.90
C ARG A 1171 -49.90 25.34 1.70
N ALA A 1172 -50.29 26.16 0.73
CA ALA A 1172 -49.43 26.49 -0.40
C ALA A 1172 -48.09 27.09 0.07
N LEU A 1173 -48.14 27.98 1.06
CA LEU A 1173 -46.95 28.56 1.69
C LEU A 1173 -46.09 27.51 2.40
N THR A 1174 -46.68 26.75 3.31
CA THR A 1174 -45.94 25.78 4.14
C THR A 1174 -45.35 24.63 3.31
N LEU A 1175 -46.03 24.20 2.25
CA LEU A 1175 -45.51 23.22 1.29
C LEU A 1175 -44.25 23.75 0.58
N LYS A 1176 -44.26 25.01 0.14
CA LYS A 1176 -43.11 25.68 -0.48
C LYS A 1176 -41.92 25.79 0.48
N LYS A 1177 -42.19 25.99 1.77
CA LYS A 1177 -41.18 26.20 2.82
C LYS A 1177 -40.76 24.90 3.56
N GLY A 1178 -41.43 23.77 3.30
CA GLY A 1178 -41.14 22.49 3.96
C GLY A 1178 -41.58 22.42 5.43
N VAL A 1179 -42.61 23.18 5.81
CA VAL A 1179 -43.14 23.28 7.19
C VAL A 1179 -44.43 22.46 7.30
N SER A 1180 -44.66 21.78 8.43
CA SER A 1180 -45.90 21.02 8.68
C SER A 1180 -47.00 21.92 9.25
N LEU A 1181 -48.25 21.77 8.80
CA LEU A 1181 -49.39 22.47 9.40
C LEU A 1181 -49.93 21.73 10.62
N VAL A 1182 -50.20 22.49 11.67
CA VAL A 1182 -50.75 22.01 12.93
C VAL A 1182 -52.05 22.75 13.23
N LEU A 1183 -53.03 22.05 13.77
CA LEU A 1183 -54.26 22.66 14.27
C LEU A 1183 -54.43 22.37 15.76
N HIS A 1184 -54.50 23.42 16.57
CA HIS A 1184 -54.86 23.31 17.98
C HIS A 1184 -56.38 23.32 18.11
N GLY A 1185 -56.93 22.58 19.08
CA GLY A 1185 -58.37 22.57 19.33
C GLY A 1185 -59.16 21.68 18.38
N ALA A 1186 -58.87 20.38 18.35
CA ALA A 1186 -59.65 19.40 17.58
C ALA A 1186 -60.89 18.84 18.33
N SER A 1187 -61.11 19.26 19.57
CA SER A 1187 -62.21 18.78 20.41
C SER A 1187 -63.54 19.36 19.95
N GLY A 1188 -64.54 18.51 19.71
CA GLY A 1188 -65.86 18.92 19.21
C GLY A 1188 -65.96 19.25 17.71
N LEU A 1189 -64.91 19.00 16.91
CA LEU A 1189 -64.98 19.13 15.46
C LEU A 1189 -65.70 17.91 14.82
N PRO A 1190 -66.64 18.12 13.88
CA PRO A 1190 -67.25 17.04 13.11
C PRO A 1190 -66.22 16.27 12.26
N HIS A 1191 -66.47 14.98 12.04
CA HIS A 1191 -65.58 14.10 11.27
C HIS A 1191 -65.26 14.65 9.87
N GLU A 1192 -66.28 15.15 9.17
CA GLU A 1192 -66.13 15.74 7.82
C GLU A 1192 -65.15 16.93 7.84
N LEU A 1193 -65.25 17.81 8.83
CA LEU A 1193 -64.38 18.97 8.94
C LEU A 1193 -62.94 18.60 9.29
N VAL A 1194 -62.75 17.58 10.13
CA VAL A 1194 -61.41 17.06 10.45
C VAL A 1194 -60.77 16.47 9.20
N GLN A 1195 -61.52 15.68 8.42
CA GLN A 1195 -61.04 15.13 7.15
C GLN A 1195 -60.67 16.23 6.16
N GLU A 1196 -61.53 17.25 5.99
CA GLU A 1196 -61.23 18.40 5.12
C GLU A 1196 -59.96 19.16 5.56
N CYS A 1197 -59.70 19.27 6.86
CA CYS A 1197 -58.45 19.86 7.38
C CYS A 1197 -57.23 19.00 7.04
N ILE A 1198 -57.33 17.67 7.14
CA ILE A 1198 -56.27 16.74 6.76
C ILE A 1198 -56.00 16.81 5.26
N ASP A 1199 -57.05 16.81 4.44
CA ASP A 1199 -56.95 16.92 2.98
C ASP A 1199 -56.34 18.27 2.57
N SER A 1200 -56.61 19.31 3.35
CA SER A 1200 -56.01 20.65 3.20
C SER A 1200 -54.60 20.76 3.79
N GLY A 1201 -54.03 19.68 4.33
CA GLY A 1201 -52.61 19.56 4.67
C GLY A 1201 -52.25 19.64 6.15
N VAL A 1202 -53.22 19.61 7.07
CA VAL A 1202 -52.95 19.48 8.52
C VAL A 1202 -52.37 18.10 8.83
N ARG A 1203 -51.29 18.04 9.63
CA ARG A 1203 -50.58 16.81 9.99
C ARG A 1203 -50.50 16.53 11.48
N LYS A 1204 -50.89 17.48 12.33
CA LYS A 1204 -50.94 17.33 13.78
C LYS A 1204 -52.19 18.00 14.33
N PHE A 1205 -52.87 17.32 15.25
CA PHE A 1205 -53.96 17.87 16.04
C PHE A 1205 -53.64 17.82 17.53
N ASN A 1206 -53.74 18.95 18.22
CA ASN A 1206 -53.63 18.98 19.68
C ASN A 1206 -55.01 18.66 20.31
N VAL A 1207 -55.01 17.70 21.24
CA VAL A 1207 -56.20 17.21 21.94
C VAL A 1207 -55.96 17.25 23.45
N ASN A 1208 -56.78 18.04 24.16
CA ASN A 1208 -56.72 18.14 25.60
C ASN A 1208 -58.11 17.97 26.23
N THR A 1209 -59.06 18.83 25.84
CA THR A 1209 -60.36 19.00 26.51
C THR A 1209 -61.14 17.70 26.71
N GLU A 1210 -61.28 16.86 25.68
CA GLU A 1210 -62.07 15.62 25.79
C GLU A 1210 -61.39 14.55 26.64
N VAL A 1211 -60.06 14.40 26.53
CA VAL A 1211 -59.29 13.45 27.36
C VAL A 1211 -59.36 13.86 28.82
N ARG A 1212 -59.17 15.15 29.11
CA ARG A 1212 -59.29 15.73 30.46
C ARG A 1212 -60.70 15.58 31.02
N ASN A 1213 -61.73 15.86 30.22
CA ASN A 1213 -63.12 15.72 30.66
C ASN A 1213 -63.47 14.25 30.94
N SER A 1214 -63.04 13.31 30.10
CA SER A 1214 -63.25 11.87 30.33
C SER A 1214 -62.65 11.42 31.66
N TYR A 1215 -61.43 11.88 31.97
CA TYR A 1215 -60.81 11.65 33.27
C TYR A 1215 -61.65 12.25 34.42
N LEU A 1216 -62.09 13.51 34.32
CA LEU A 1216 -62.90 14.14 35.37
C LEU A 1216 -64.28 13.50 35.56
N GLU A 1217 -64.94 13.06 34.48
CA GLU A 1217 -66.22 12.35 34.55
C GLU A 1217 -66.05 10.98 35.25
N SER A 1218 -64.96 10.26 34.97
CA SER A 1218 -64.66 9.00 35.67
C SER A 1218 -64.55 9.17 37.20
N LEU A 1219 -64.14 10.35 37.66
CA LEU A 1219 -64.05 10.69 39.08
C LEU A 1219 -65.39 11.10 39.71
N LYS A 1220 -66.43 11.42 38.94
CA LYS A 1220 -67.75 11.81 39.48
C LYS A 1220 -68.58 10.62 39.98
N LYS A 1221 -68.25 9.40 39.55
CA LYS A 1221 -68.81 8.13 40.06
C LYS A 1221 -67.65 7.17 40.38
N PRO A 1222 -66.85 7.45 41.41
CA PRO A 1222 -65.64 6.69 41.65
C PRO A 1222 -65.96 5.26 42.13
N GLU A 1223 -65.18 4.30 41.65
CA GLU A 1223 -65.13 2.95 42.22
C GLU A 1223 -64.72 2.98 43.70
N LYS A 1224 -64.99 1.91 44.45
CA LYS A 1224 -64.70 1.85 45.90
C LYS A 1224 -63.21 1.75 46.22
N ASP A 1225 -62.40 1.23 45.30
CA ASP A 1225 -60.96 0.99 45.48
C ASP A 1225 -60.11 1.92 44.59
N LEU A 1226 -59.00 2.43 45.13
CA LEU A 1226 -58.14 3.40 44.44
C LEU A 1226 -57.51 2.84 43.15
N ILE A 1227 -57.08 1.58 43.14
CA ILE A 1227 -56.49 0.96 41.95
C ILE A 1227 -57.57 0.81 40.87
N GLN A 1228 -58.80 0.46 41.26
CA GLN A 1228 -59.93 0.40 40.35
C GLN A 1228 -60.33 1.78 39.80
N VAL A 1229 -60.25 2.83 40.62
CA VAL A 1229 -60.45 4.22 40.16
C VAL A 1229 -59.40 4.62 39.12
N MET A 1230 -58.12 4.33 39.38
CA MET A 1230 -57.02 4.61 38.44
C MET A 1230 -57.20 3.83 37.13
N ALA A 1231 -57.55 2.54 37.21
CA ALA A 1231 -57.82 1.71 36.04
C ALA A 1231 -59.04 2.20 35.24
N SER A 1232 -60.14 2.57 35.90
CA SER A 1232 -61.34 3.11 35.25
C SER A 1232 -61.05 4.45 34.56
N ALA A 1233 -60.27 5.33 35.19
CA ALA A 1233 -59.90 6.60 34.61
C ALA A 1233 -58.99 6.42 33.38
N LYS A 1234 -58.05 5.46 33.45
CA LYS A 1234 -57.19 5.07 32.32
C LYS A 1234 -57.99 4.54 31.15
N GLU A 1235 -58.91 3.59 31.36
CA GLU A 1235 -59.74 3.03 30.28
C GLU A 1235 -60.68 4.08 29.66
N ALA A 1236 -61.23 4.99 30.47
CA ALA A 1236 -62.05 6.09 29.98
C ALA A 1236 -61.25 7.07 29.07
N MET A 1237 -60.02 7.41 29.44
CA MET A 1237 -59.14 8.22 28.59
C MET A 1237 -58.71 7.45 27.33
N LYS A 1238 -58.34 6.18 27.47
CA LYS A 1238 -57.91 5.31 26.38
C LYS A 1238 -58.97 5.21 25.27
N ALA A 1239 -60.25 5.09 25.63
CA ALA A 1239 -61.35 5.06 24.67
C ALA A 1239 -61.43 6.34 23.82
N VAL A 1240 -61.31 7.51 24.47
CA VAL A 1240 -61.31 8.81 23.76
C VAL A 1240 -60.08 8.95 22.87
N VAL A 1241 -58.90 8.53 23.35
CA VAL A 1241 -57.67 8.57 22.54
C VAL A 1241 -57.84 7.68 21.30
N ALA A 1242 -58.31 6.44 21.45
CA ALA A 1242 -58.53 5.52 20.32
C ALA A 1242 -59.49 6.10 19.29
N GLU A 1243 -60.61 6.69 19.73
CA GLU A 1243 -61.55 7.39 18.84
C GLU A 1243 -60.86 8.49 18.02
N LYS A 1244 -60.00 9.29 18.65
CA LYS A 1244 -59.24 10.35 17.97
C LYS A 1244 -58.19 9.80 17.00
N LEU A 1245 -57.53 8.69 17.32
CA LEU A 1245 -56.56 8.08 16.42
C LEU A 1245 -57.22 7.62 15.11
N HIS A 1246 -58.44 7.08 15.18
CA HIS A 1246 -59.26 6.77 14.01
C HIS A 1246 -59.71 8.03 13.27
N LEU A 1247 -60.23 9.03 13.99
CA LEU A 1247 -60.68 10.30 13.42
C LEU A 1247 -59.57 11.03 12.64
N PHE A 1248 -58.32 10.92 13.09
CA PHE A 1248 -57.17 11.54 12.42
C PHE A 1248 -56.55 10.66 11.32
N GLY A 1249 -57.09 9.46 11.07
CA GLY A 1249 -56.60 8.53 10.06
C GLY A 1249 -55.26 7.86 10.40
N SER A 1250 -54.82 7.96 11.66
CA SER A 1250 -53.52 7.44 12.13
C SER A 1250 -53.55 5.98 12.60
N ALA A 1251 -54.73 5.44 12.89
CA ALA A 1251 -54.90 4.02 13.21
C ALA A 1251 -54.35 3.11 12.10
N GLY A 1252 -53.55 2.11 12.49
CA GLY A 1252 -52.87 1.19 11.56
C GLY A 1252 -51.68 1.78 10.80
N LYS A 1253 -51.17 2.96 11.19
CA LYS A 1253 -50.06 3.67 10.51
C LYS A 1253 -48.73 3.64 11.26
N ALA A 1254 -48.61 2.85 12.33
CA ALA A 1254 -47.40 2.70 13.17
C ALA A 1254 -46.23 1.98 12.47
#